data_AF-A0AAV2E0Z5-F1
#
_entry.id   AF-A0AAV2E0Z5-F1
#
_cell.length_a   1.000
_cell.length_b   1.000
_cell.length_c   1.000
_cell.angle_alpha   90.00
_cell.angle_beta   90.00
_cell.angle_gamma   90.00
#
_symmetry.space_group_name_H-M   'P 1'
#
loop_
_entity.id
_entity.type
_entity.pdbx_description
1 polymer ?
#
loop_
_entity_poly.entity_id
_entity_poly.type
_entity_poly.pdbx_seq_one_letter_code
_entity_poly.pdbx_strand_id
1 'polypeptide(L)'
;MEEDNEAKNCVCQVCGGRSFYENDGFYYCQECSSQAQGIMLTDVADEDFFDKTGGGGGGLYSARFTRRSQPTLSQGTEANFTSQLWYQFSQEPEDFAAKATGTLDYEDYFNEVRIRYIMGIQWMIQLQCEALVENFGVSPLICGIASAVWLRLVVVAGVFKDGWANATLTESEIQNRGEPYDSKDHRKRSNEPHNAYGQRAVMVWFRSLRKVIPLDYSLAICFLACHVAREAVLPTDIVKWSLEGKIPFFAAHVEIEKRFEQPSLACPISSSLMFRPSQPVPFQKLEAMAASISELIGLSLPPVNFYAVASCYLNQLSVPGEKILPHACHIYEWSMPPDLWLSTNELRIPTRVCVMSILIVAIRMLYNLNGFGAWERSLSKCVPSGVRGDADRDTGYLSDEMPDSSEKMVINERVVQGLKFDSGELLRNLESKYSEIGEPCEFAKDLPSYLQYCNDVVFAGGGSSSQDQREEEELIEKLWNYYQNAKDCESREEEPEMHSYTVNKKRSTSDDDGYIPTQPVPRQFREMSNESPSPHSSNNHGSDSPLQDSDNTDTSEEIALRKLKTDMEENHFCYIPPRVNAKRSGYLQYARKQEEGILRYVAHADYYILLRSCAKVAHVDIRIMHIAVLGLERRLAWLEKRIHHCLH
;
A
#
# COMPACT_ATOMS: atom_id res chain seq x y z
N MET A 1 -50.00 -7.77 -15.46
CA MET A 1 -49.68 -7.43 -16.86
C MET A 1 -49.34 -5.97 -16.82
N GLU A 2 -48.20 -5.59 -17.42
CA GLU A 2 -47.45 -4.39 -17.04
C GLU A 2 -47.02 -4.38 -15.54
N GLU A 3 -45.90 -3.80 -15.12
CA GLU A 3 -44.83 -3.10 -15.85
C GLU A 3 -43.47 -3.80 -15.71
N ASP A 4 -42.64 -3.72 -16.76
CA ASP A 4 -41.39 -4.46 -16.93
C ASP A 4 -40.54 -3.63 -17.91
N ASN A 5 -39.72 -2.65 -17.47
CA ASN A 5 -39.18 -1.65 -18.41
C ASN A 5 -37.79 -1.01 -18.21
N GLU A 6 -36.94 -1.40 -17.24
CA GLU A 6 -35.57 -0.80 -17.15
C GLU A 6 -34.40 -1.80 -17.08
N ALA A 7 -34.61 -3.06 -16.69
CA ALA A 7 -33.53 -4.05 -16.57
C ALA A 7 -33.20 -4.86 -17.85
N LYS A 8 -33.88 -4.61 -18.98
CA LYS A 8 -33.92 -5.55 -20.13
C LYS A 8 -32.99 -5.28 -21.31
N ASN A 9 -32.24 -4.18 -21.30
CA ASN A 9 -31.39 -3.75 -22.44
C ASN A 9 -29.88 -3.71 -22.16
N CYS A 10 -29.40 -4.23 -21.02
CA CYS A 10 -27.96 -4.31 -20.75
C CYS A 10 -27.29 -5.35 -21.67
N VAL A 11 -26.43 -4.87 -22.57
CA VAL A 11 -25.66 -5.66 -23.53
C VAL A 11 -24.17 -5.38 -23.31
N CYS A 12 -23.33 -6.42 -23.32
CA CYS A 12 -21.89 -6.25 -23.19
C CYS A 12 -21.34 -5.43 -24.38
N GLN A 13 -20.77 -4.27 -24.10
CA GLN A 13 -20.21 -3.38 -25.14
C GLN A 13 -18.96 -3.95 -25.83
N VAL A 14 -18.37 -5.04 -25.32
CA VAL A 14 -17.18 -5.71 -25.90
C VAL A 14 -17.54 -6.87 -26.82
N CYS A 15 -18.57 -7.67 -26.50
CA CYS A 15 -18.91 -8.88 -27.27
C CYS A 15 -20.38 -9.03 -27.70
N GLY A 16 -21.29 -8.16 -27.25
CA GLY A 16 -22.73 -8.30 -27.52
C GLY A 16 -23.47 -9.31 -26.63
N GLY A 17 -22.76 -10.03 -25.75
CA GLY A 17 -23.32 -10.96 -24.78
C GLY A 17 -24.30 -10.30 -23.81
N ARG A 18 -25.34 -11.04 -23.41
CA ARG A 18 -26.39 -10.57 -22.48
C ARG A 18 -26.32 -11.21 -21.10
N SER A 19 -25.40 -12.16 -20.91
CA SER A 19 -25.20 -12.86 -19.64
C SER A 19 -24.06 -12.23 -18.87
N PHE A 20 -24.28 -11.97 -17.57
CA PHE A 20 -23.31 -11.38 -16.66
C PHE A 20 -23.27 -12.16 -15.34
N TYR A 21 -22.10 -12.20 -14.70
CA TYR A 21 -21.91 -12.70 -13.34
C TYR A 21 -21.40 -11.57 -12.43
N GLU A 22 -21.71 -11.64 -11.14
CA GLU A 22 -21.26 -10.68 -10.13
C GLU A 22 -19.94 -11.13 -9.50
N ASN A 23 -19.04 -10.18 -9.24
CA ASN A 23 -17.88 -10.36 -8.37
C ASN A 23 -17.50 -9.03 -7.70
N ASP A 24 -17.30 -9.04 -6.38
CA ASP A 24 -16.93 -7.89 -5.54
C ASP A 24 -17.86 -6.65 -5.60
N GLY A 25 -19.09 -6.82 -6.10
CA GLY A 25 -20.09 -5.77 -6.31
C GLY A 25 -20.12 -5.18 -7.73
N PHE A 26 -19.29 -5.70 -8.64
CA PHE A 26 -19.29 -5.36 -10.06
C PHE A 26 -19.80 -6.53 -10.91
N TYR A 27 -20.42 -6.23 -12.04
CA TYR A 27 -20.86 -7.23 -13.01
C TYR A 27 -19.79 -7.43 -14.10
N TYR A 28 -19.58 -8.67 -14.53
CA TYR A 28 -18.65 -9.06 -15.58
C TYR A 28 -19.38 -9.91 -16.62
N CYS A 29 -19.12 -9.69 -17.91
CA CYS A 29 -19.78 -10.47 -18.96
C CYS A 29 -19.33 -11.94 -18.90
N GLN A 30 -20.28 -12.87 -18.93
CA GLN A 30 -20.00 -14.30 -18.80
C GLN A 30 -19.31 -14.91 -20.05
N GLU A 31 -19.31 -14.19 -21.18
CA GLU A 31 -18.77 -14.65 -22.46
C GLU A 31 -17.33 -14.16 -22.71
N CYS A 32 -16.93 -13.01 -22.17
CA CYS A 32 -15.62 -12.39 -22.41
C CYS A 32 -14.94 -11.81 -21.15
N SER A 33 -15.53 -11.96 -19.96
CA SER A 33 -15.06 -11.42 -18.68
C SER A 33 -14.82 -9.90 -18.62
N SER A 34 -15.29 -9.11 -19.60
CA SER A 34 -15.24 -7.65 -19.53
C SER A 34 -16.16 -7.13 -18.42
N GLN A 35 -15.66 -6.23 -17.58
CA GLN A 35 -16.46 -5.54 -16.57
C GLN A 35 -17.57 -4.68 -17.24
N ALA A 36 -18.80 -4.79 -16.75
CA ALA A 36 -19.91 -3.96 -17.16
C ALA A 36 -19.81 -2.58 -16.49
N GLN A 37 -19.66 -1.53 -17.29
CA GLN A 37 -19.69 -0.16 -16.79
C GLN A 37 -21.14 0.26 -16.48
N GLY A 38 -21.34 0.96 -15.36
CA GLY A 38 -22.66 1.50 -14.98
C GLY A 38 -23.58 0.56 -14.20
N ILE A 39 -23.15 -0.67 -13.87
CA ILE A 39 -23.94 -1.59 -13.04
C ILE A 39 -23.16 -1.95 -11.75
N MET A 40 -23.66 -1.49 -10.60
CA MET A 40 -23.21 -1.89 -9.27
C MET A 40 -24.44 -2.20 -8.40
N LEU A 41 -24.31 -3.16 -7.49
CA LEU A 41 -25.40 -3.59 -6.62
C LEU A 41 -25.45 -2.71 -5.35
N THR A 42 -26.43 -1.80 -5.26
CA THR A 42 -26.61 -0.87 -4.13
C THR A 42 -27.78 -1.29 -3.24
N ASP A 43 -27.62 -2.38 -2.50
CA ASP A 43 -28.54 -2.71 -1.40
C ASP A 43 -28.30 -1.71 -0.25
N VAL A 44 -29.29 -0.85 0.00
CA VAL A 44 -29.37 0.06 1.16
C VAL A 44 -30.52 -0.41 2.05
N ALA A 45 -30.48 -0.11 3.35
CA ALA A 45 -31.66 -0.26 4.20
C ALA A 45 -32.57 0.95 4.00
N ASP A 46 -33.69 0.78 3.29
CA ASP A 46 -34.59 1.88 2.85
C ASP A 46 -35.12 2.76 4.00
N GLU A 47 -35.12 2.25 5.24
CA GLU A 47 -35.73 2.92 6.41
C GLU A 47 -34.97 4.17 6.92
N ASP A 48 -33.73 4.42 6.51
CA ASP A 48 -33.00 5.65 6.87
C ASP A 48 -33.22 6.80 5.85
N PHE A 49 -33.97 6.58 4.77
CA PHE A 49 -34.47 7.63 3.87
C PHE A 49 -35.98 7.87 4.07
N PHE A 50 -36.33 8.84 4.92
CA PHE A 50 -37.69 9.37 4.94
C PHE A 50 -37.94 10.32 3.78
N ASP A 51 -38.59 9.82 2.73
CA ASP A 51 -39.44 10.65 1.88
C ASP A 51 -40.85 10.07 1.72
N LYS A 52 -41.82 10.92 1.37
CA LYS A 52 -43.23 10.72 1.74
C LYS A 52 -44.06 9.92 0.73
N THR A 53 -43.72 8.66 0.47
CA THR A 53 -44.70 7.68 -0.06
C THR A 53 -44.24 6.23 0.18
N GLY A 54 -45.11 5.39 0.74
CA GLY A 54 -44.75 4.02 1.13
C GLY A 54 -45.27 2.96 0.17
N GLY A 55 -44.45 1.92 -0.06
CA GLY A 55 -44.82 0.68 -0.74
C GLY A 55 -43.76 -0.39 -0.46
N GLY A 56 -44.15 -1.54 0.11
CA GLY A 56 -43.22 -2.60 0.50
C GLY A 56 -43.51 -3.92 -0.21
N GLY A 57 -42.46 -4.70 -0.50
CA GLY A 57 -42.57 -6.02 -1.09
C GLY A 57 -41.29 -6.85 -0.89
N GLY A 58 -41.41 -8.01 -0.26
CA GLY A 58 -40.29 -8.94 -0.07
C GLY A 58 -39.97 -9.75 -1.33
N GLY A 59 -38.69 -10.10 -1.52
CA GLY A 59 -38.20 -10.80 -2.70
C GLY A 59 -38.45 -12.32 -2.73
N LEU A 60 -38.07 -12.94 -3.85
CA LEU A 60 -38.15 -14.39 -4.08
C LEU A 60 -36.88 -14.90 -4.79
N TYR A 61 -36.33 -16.02 -4.30
CA TYR A 61 -35.15 -16.68 -4.87
C TYR A 61 -35.51 -17.65 -6.01
N SER A 62 -34.53 -17.95 -6.86
CA SER A 62 -34.43 -19.25 -7.55
C SER A 62 -32.98 -19.72 -7.55
N ALA A 63 -32.75 -21.02 -7.38
CA ALA A 63 -31.42 -21.58 -7.18
C ALA A 63 -31.21 -22.88 -7.98
N ARG A 64 -29.96 -23.15 -8.39
CA ARG A 64 -29.48 -24.49 -8.78
C ARG A 64 -27.96 -24.59 -8.69
N PHE A 65 -27.49 -25.73 -8.17
CA PHE A 65 -26.07 -26.09 -8.03
C PHE A 65 -25.61 -26.97 -9.20
N THR A 66 -24.29 -27.02 -9.45
CA THR A 66 -23.56 -28.30 -9.30
C THR A 66 -22.06 -28.09 -9.04
N ARG A 67 -21.46 -28.91 -8.16
CA ARG A 67 -20.00 -29.14 -8.09
C ARG A 67 -19.59 -30.25 -9.06
N ARG A 68 -18.32 -30.33 -9.42
CA ARG A 68 -17.63 -31.60 -9.71
C ARG A 68 -16.22 -31.61 -9.12
N SER A 69 -15.67 -32.80 -8.91
CA SER A 69 -14.47 -33.04 -8.10
C SER A 69 -13.28 -33.59 -8.89
N GLN A 70 -12.11 -33.56 -8.25
CA GLN A 70 -10.93 -34.45 -8.37
C GLN A 70 -11.19 -35.87 -8.92
N PRO A 71 -10.19 -36.55 -9.54
CA PRO A 71 -8.87 -36.89 -8.96
C PRO A 71 -7.67 -36.46 -9.85
N THR A 72 -6.37 -36.76 -9.59
CA THR A 72 -5.72 -37.76 -8.69
C THR A 72 -4.36 -37.25 -8.14
N LEU A 73 -3.55 -38.12 -7.52
CA LEU A 73 -2.21 -37.87 -6.96
C LEU A 73 -1.13 -38.67 -7.73
N SER A 74 0.12 -38.20 -7.76
CA SER A 74 1.31 -39.03 -8.02
C SER A 74 2.49 -38.59 -7.14
N GLN A 75 3.11 -39.52 -6.42
CA GLN A 75 4.28 -39.25 -5.56
C GLN A 75 5.58 -39.21 -6.37
N GLY A 76 6.58 -38.46 -5.89
CA GLY A 76 7.88 -38.31 -6.57
C GLY A 76 9.01 -37.84 -5.65
N THR A 77 9.61 -38.81 -4.95
CA THR A 77 11.00 -38.83 -4.46
C THR A 77 11.56 -37.62 -3.67
N GLU A 78 11.81 -37.83 -2.37
CA GLU A 78 12.72 -36.99 -1.59
C GLU A 78 14.16 -37.07 -2.14
N ALA A 79 14.85 -35.93 -2.27
CA ALA A 79 16.25 -35.87 -2.68
C ALA A 79 17.05 -34.93 -1.76
N ASN A 80 18.07 -35.46 -1.09
CA ASN A 80 18.96 -34.73 -0.17
C ASN A 80 19.98 -33.84 -0.92
N PHE A 81 19.48 -32.96 -1.79
CA PHE A 81 20.30 -32.14 -2.70
C PHE A 81 20.85 -30.86 -2.05
N THR A 82 20.28 -30.45 -0.90
CA THR A 82 20.59 -29.16 -0.24
C THR A 82 21.99 -29.08 0.38
N SER A 83 22.64 -30.21 0.69
CA SER A 83 23.94 -30.19 1.38
C SER A 83 25.17 -30.10 0.47
N GLN A 84 25.06 -30.45 -0.82
CA GLN A 84 26.23 -30.52 -1.71
C GLN A 84 26.54 -29.17 -2.37
N LEU A 85 25.52 -28.41 -2.78
CA LEU A 85 25.71 -27.06 -3.35
C LEU A 85 26.41 -26.09 -2.39
N TRP A 86 26.22 -26.23 -1.07
CA TRP A 86 26.84 -25.36 -0.07
C TRP A 86 28.36 -25.56 0.08
N TYR A 87 28.90 -26.69 -0.39
CA TYR A 87 30.35 -26.95 -0.41
C TYR A 87 30.97 -26.84 -1.80
N GLN A 88 30.21 -27.07 -2.87
CA GLN A 88 30.78 -27.08 -4.24
C GLN A 88 31.03 -25.68 -4.82
N PHE A 89 30.52 -24.61 -4.20
CA PHE A 89 30.90 -23.22 -4.51
C PHE A 89 32.10 -22.71 -3.69
N SER A 90 32.84 -23.60 -3.01
CA SER A 90 34.01 -23.20 -2.21
C SER A 90 35.08 -24.29 -2.21
N GLN A 91 36.19 -24.00 -2.89
CA GLN A 91 37.40 -24.83 -3.01
C GLN A 91 37.25 -26.08 -3.90
N GLU A 92 37.48 -25.91 -5.20
CA GLU A 92 38.57 -26.69 -5.79
C GLU A 92 39.90 -26.03 -5.37
N PRO A 93 40.94 -26.79 -5.02
CA PRO A 93 42.22 -26.20 -4.61
C PRO A 93 42.93 -25.59 -5.82
N GLU A 94 43.26 -24.29 -5.76
CA GLU A 94 44.08 -23.63 -6.77
C GLU A 94 45.46 -24.28 -6.87
N ASP A 95 45.70 -25.00 -7.98
CA ASP A 95 47.01 -25.59 -8.25
C ASP A 95 48.03 -24.47 -8.52
N PHE A 96 49.10 -24.42 -7.73
CA PHE A 96 49.82 -23.18 -7.40
C PHE A 96 50.83 -22.73 -8.48
N ALA A 97 50.42 -22.80 -9.75
CA ALA A 97 51.31 -22.85 -10.91
C ALA A 97 50.86 -22.01 -12.14
N ALA A 98 49.89 -21.10 -12.01
CA ALA A 98 49.40 -20.28 -13.13
C ALA A 98 49.35 -18.76 -12.84
N LYS A 99 50.48 -18.06 -12.96
CA LYS A 99 50.49 -16.60 -13.18
C LYS A 99 50.06 -16.28 -14.62
N ALA A 100 48.77 -16.45 -14.89
CA ALA A 100 48.19 -16.28 -16.22
C ALA A 100 48.06 -14.80 -16.60
N THR A 101 49.08 -14.23 -17.23
CA THR A 101 48.90 -13.12 -18.19
C THR A 101 48.25 -13.67 -19.47
N GLY A 102 47.07 -14.26 -19.34
CA GLY A 102 46.29 -14.85 -20.43
C GLY A 102 45.43 -13.81 -21.14
N THR A 103 44.99 -14.16 -22.35
CA THR A 103 43.87 -13.43 -22.98
C THR A 103 42.58 -14.08 -22.49
N LEU A 104 41.66 -13.29 -21.94
CA LEU A 104 40.34 -13.77 -21.50
C LEU A 104 39.57 -14.36 -22.68
N ASP A 105 38.92 -15.51 -22.45
CA ASP A 105 38.05 -16.14 -23.43
C ASP A 105 36.60 -15.60 -23.31
N TYR A 106 35.79 -15.85 -24.34
CA TYR A 106 34.36 -15.51 -24.37
C TYR A 106 33.59 -16.08 -23.18
N GLU A 107 33.91 -17.32 -22.78
CA GLU A 107 33.29 -18.01 -21.65
C GLU A 107 33.56 -17.29 -20.32
N ASP A 108 34.79 -16.80 -20.09
CA ASP A 108 35.19 -16.12 -18.85
C ASP A 108 34.26 -14.94 -18.55
N TYR A 109 34.00 -14.09 -19.56
CA TYR A 109 33.21 -12.87 -19.41
C TYR A 109 31.78 -13.14 -18.93
N PHE A 110 31.05 -14.10 -19.51
CA PHE A 110 29.68 -14.35 -19.08
C PHE A 110 29.60 -15.20 -17.81
N ASN A 111 30.57 -16.09 -17.58
CA ASN A 111 30.63 -16.87 -16.35
C ASN A 111 30.85 -15.97 -15.15
N GLU A 112 31.82 -15.06 -15.21
CA GLU A 112 32.09 -14.08 -14.16
C GLU A 112 30.87 -13.17 -13.92
N VAL A 113 30.30 -12.54 -14.98
CA VAL A 113 29.11 -11.67 -14.85
C VAL A 113 27.93 -12.40 -14.21
N ARG A 114 27.71 -13.66 -14.57
CA ARG A 114 26.66 -14.52 -14.00
C ARG A 114 26.93 -14.84 -12.53
N ILE A 115 28.11 -15.36 -12.22
CA ILE A 115 28.48 -15.77 -10.86
C ILE A 115 28.47 -14.56 -9.91
N ARG A 116 29.11 -13.45 -10.31
CA ARG A 116 29.17 -12.22 -9.52
C ARG A 116 27.78 -11.67 -9.22
N TYR A 117 26.87 -11.63 -10.20
CA TYR A 117 25.51 -11.13 -9.99
C TYR A 117 24.68 -12.03 -9.04
N ILE A 118 24.75 -13.35 -9.22
CA ILE A 118 24.01 -14.31 -8.39
C ILE A 118 24.56 -14.33 -6.96
N MET A 119 25.88 -14.32 -6.77
CA MET A 119 26.50 -14.23 -5.44
C MET A 119 26.18 -12.90 -4.75
N GLY A 120 26.16 -11.79 -5.49
CA GLY A 120 25.79 -10.48 -4.93
C GLY A 120 24.35 -10.44 -4.41
N ILE A 121 23.36 -10.96 -5.16
CA ILE A 121 21.98 -11.07 -4.65
C ILE A 121 21.90 -12.06 -3.47
N GLN A 122 22.64 -13.17 -3.50
CA GLN A 122 22.70 -14.09 -2.36
C GLN A 122 23.22 -13.40 -1.08
N TRP A 123 24.22 -12.53 -1.19
CA TRP A 123 24.70 -11.73 -0.08
C TRP A 123 23.73 -10.60 0.31
N MET A 124 22.96 -10.01 -0.62
CA MET A 124 21.84 -9.12 -0.25
C MET A 124 20.84 -9.85 0.64
N ILE A 125 20.39 -11.04 0.23
CA ILE A 125 19.45 -11.86 1.02
C ILE A 125 20.05 -12.22 2.38
N GLN A 126 21.32 -12.63 2.42
CA GLN A 126 22.01 -12.95 3.67
C GLN A 126 22.06 -11.75 4.63
N LEU A 127 22.55 -10.59 4.19
CA LEU A 127 22.64 -9.37 4.99
C LEU A 127 21.26 -8.90 5.49
N GLN A 128 20.21 -9.11 4.70
CA GLN A 128 18.84 -8.76 5.05
C GLN A 128 18.24 -9.74 6.08
N CYS A 129 18.53 -11.04 5.98
CA CYS A 129 18.16 -12.03 6.99
C CYS A 129 18.95 -11.85 8.30
N GLU A 130 20.26 -11.56 8.23
CA GLU A 130 21.11 -11.23 9.38
C GLU A 130 20.53 -10.02 10.14
N ALA A 131 20.24 -8.92 9.43
CA ALA A 131 19.60 -7.75 10.02
C ALA A 131 18.19 -8.02 10.60
N LEU A 132 17.39 -8.90 9.99
CA LEU A 132 16.07 -9.30 10.52
C LEU A 132 16.18 -10.08 11.84
N VAL A 133 17.15 -10.98 11.96
CA VAL A 133 17.38 -11.73 13.19
C VAL A 133 17.95 -10.82 14.28
N GLU A 134 19.00 -10.04 13.98
CA GLU A 134 19.75 -9.28 14.97
C GLU A 134 19.03 -8.01 15.43
N ASN A 135 18.48 -7.20 14.51
CA ASN A 135 17.88 -5.90 14.83
C ASN A 135 16.39 -5.98 15.17
N PHE A 136 15.69 -7.03 14.72
CA PHE A 136 14.24 -7.16 14.83
C PHE A 136 13.77 -8.43 15.55
N GLY A 137 14.68 -9.31 15.98
CA GLY A 137 14.36 -10.48 16.81
C GLY A 137 13.59 -11.58 16.09
N VAL A 138 13.59 -11.58 14.75
CA VAL A 138 12.91 -12.58 13.93
C VAL A 138 13.62 -13.94 14.06
N SER A 139 12.88 -15.05 14.03
CA SER A 139 13.45 -16.39 14.22
C SER A 139 14.54 -16.71 13.18
N PRO A 140 15.73 -17.19 13.60
CA PRO A 140 16.80 -17.64 12.69
C PRO A 140 16.39 -18.71 11.67
N LEU A 141 15.22 -19.35 11.87
CA LEU A 141 14.59 -20.23 10.88
C LEU A 141 14.40 -19.55 9.51
N ILE A 142 14.21 -18.21 9.46
CA ILE A 142 14.05 -17.50 8.18
C ILE A 142 15.26 -17.69 7.26
N CYS A 143 16.48 -17.81 7.78
CA CYS A 143 17.69 -17.94 6.97
C CYS A 143 17.65 -19.25 6.15
N GLY A 144 17.29 -20.36 6.78
CA GLY A 144 17.16 -21.66 6.09
C GLY A 144 16.02 -21.68 5.06
N ILE A 145 14.90 -21.00 5.33
CA ILE A 145 13.80 -20.87 4.39
C ILE A 145 14.20 -19.99 3.21
N ALA A 146 14.80 -18.82 3.47
CA ALA A 146 15.28 -17.89 2.46
C ALA A 146 16.29 -18.54 1.51
N SER A 147 17.26 -19.30 2.03
CA SER A 147 18.19 -20.08 1.20
C SER A 147 17.49 -21.14 0.33
N ALA A 148 16.51 -21.86 0.88
CA ALA A 148 15.76 -22.86 0.13
C ALA A 148 14.88 -22.25 -0.98
N VAL A 149 14.27 -21.08 -0.72
CA VAL A 149 13.54 -20.28 -1.71
C VAL A 149 14.49 -19.78 -2.80
N TRP A 150 15.61 -19.18 -2.41
CA TRP A 150 16.62 -18.62 -3.32
C TRP A 150 17.18 -19.66 -4.30
N LEU A 151 17.63 -20.81 -3.78
CA LEU A 151 18.20 -21.87 -4.62
C LEU A 151 17.18 -22.42 -5.63
N ARG A 152 15.91 -22.59 -5.23
CA ARG A 152 14.84 -22.99 -6.18
C ARG A 152 14.58 -21.91 -7.23
N LEU A 153 14.56 -20.63 -6.83
CA LEU A 153 14.36 -19.52 -7.74
C LEU A 153 15.45 -19.41 -8.80
N VAL A 154 16.73 -19.57 -8.42
CA VAL A 154 17.87 -19.58 -9.34
C VAL A 154 17.78 -20.74 -10.36
N VAL A 155 17.34 -21.92 -9.92
CA VAL A 155 17.11 -23.08 -10.82
C VAL A 155 15.98 -22.80 -11.82
N VAL A 156 14.84 -22.29 -11.36
CA VAL A 156 13.68 -22.00 -12.24
C VAL A 156 13.98 -20.84 -13.21
N ALA A 157 14.69 -19.81 -12.74
CA ALA A 157 15.18 -18.70 -13.58
C ALA A 157 16.09 -19.17 -14.72
N GLY A 158 16.75 -20.33 -14.59
CA GLY A 158 17.42 -21.01 -15.70
C GLY A 158 18.68 -20.30 -16.22
N VAL A 159 19.24 -19.34 -15.48
CA VAL A 159 20.43 -18.57 -15.87
C VAL A 159 21.70 -19.43 -15.95
N PHE A 160 21.67 -20.64 -15.36
CA PHE A 160 22.71 -21.67 -15.45
C PHE A 160 22.48 -22.72 -16.54
N LYS A 161 21.46 -22.57 -17.40
CA LYS A 161 21.25 -23.49 -18.55
C LYS A 161 22.34 -23.32 -19.62
N ASP A 162 22.68 -24.42 -20.28
CA ASP A 162 23.62 -24.44 -21.40
C ASP A 162 23.21 -23.46 -22.50
N GLY A 163 24.18 -22.71 -23.04
CA GLY A 163 23.93 -21.73 -24.10
C GLY A 163 23.18 -20.46 -23.67
N TRP A 164 22.85 -20.27 -22.38
CA TRP A 164 22.16 -19.08 -21.85
C TRP A 164 22.77 -17.74 -22.34
N ALA A 165 24.11 -17.65 -22.37
CA ALA A 165 24.82 -16.46 -22.79
C ALA A 165 24.57 -16.14 -24.28
N ASN A 166 24.66 -17.15 -25.15
CA ASN A 166 24.40 -17.01 -26.59
C ASN A 166 22.93 -16.67 -26.85
N ALA A 167 21.99 -17.38 -26.21
CA ALA A 167 20.56 -17.10 -26.33
C ALA A 167 20.20 -15.67 -25.89
N THR A 168 20.84 -15.17 -24.82
CA THR A 168 20.68 -13.80 -24.32
C THR A 168 21.18 -12.75 -25.32
N LEU A 169 22.27 -13.01 -26.05
CA LEU A 169 22.73 -12.11 -27.12
C LEU A 169 21.77 -12.13 -28.32
N THR A 170 21.35 -13.32 -28.78
CA THR A 170 20.41 -13.43 -29.91
C THR A 170 19.06 -12.78 -29.62
N GLU A 171 18.53 -12.91 -28.40
CA GLU A 171 17.30 -12.23 -27.96
C GLU A 171 17.47 -10.70 -28.00
N SER A 172 18.61 -10.18 -27.52
CA SER A 172 18.94 -8.75 -27.62
C SER A 172 19.18 -8.27 -29.05
N GLU A 173 19.61 -9.13 -29.96
CA GLU A 173 19.74 -8.81 -31.39
C GLU A 173 18.37 -8.79 -32.09
N ILE A 174 17.46 -9.69 -31.73
CA ILE A 174 16.08 -9.72 -32.24
C ILE A 174 15.32 -8.45 -31.83
N GLN A 175 15.41 -8.04 -30.56
CA GLN A 175 14.72 -6.86 -30.04
C GLN A 175 15.17 -5.55 -30.72
N ASN A 176 16.41 -5.47 -31.22
CA ASN A 176 16.97 -4.27 -31.87
C ASN A 176 16.76 -4.21 -33.40
N ARG A 177 15.98 -5.12 -34.00
CA ARG A 177 15.77 -5.20 -35.47
C ARG A 177 15.01 -4.02 -36.11
N GLY A 178 14.64 -2.99 -35.34
CA GLY A 178 13.93 -1.80 -35.82
C GLY A 178 14.74 -0.49 -35.89
N GLU A 179 15.94 -0.43 -35.31
CA GLU A 179 16.72 0.83 -35.28
C GLU A 179 17.76 0.91 -36.42
N PRO A 180 17.90 2.08 -37.09
CA PRO A 180 18.83 2.22 -38.21
C PRO A 180 20.29 2.20 -37.74
N TYR A 181 21.07 1.28 -38.32
CA TYR A 181 22.47 1.04 -37.98
C TYR A 181 23.42 2.10 -38.58
N ASP A 182 23.68 3.19 -37.85
CA ASP A 182 24.68 4.17 -38.24
C ASP A 182 26.10 3.60 -38.04
N SER A 183 26.74 3.21 -39.13
CA SER A 183 27.81 2.20 -39.14
C SER A 183 29.19 2.74 -38.73
N LYS A 184 29.26 3.83 -37.96
CA LYS A 184 30.47 4.67 -37.84
C LYS A 184 30.96 4.88 -36.40
N ASP A 185 32.22 4.47 -36.22
CA ASP A 185 33.24 5.12 -35.37
C ASP A 185 33.31 4.82 -33.85
N HIS A 186 32.76 3.68 -33.38
CA HIS A 186 32.91 3.23 -31.98
C HIS A 186 33.66 1.90 -31.78
N ARG A 187 34.40 1.40 -32.77
CA ARG A 187 35.33 0.25 -32.61
C ARG A 187 36.63 0.61 -31.87
N LYS A 188 36.53 1.29 -30.72
CA LYS A 188 37.68 1.47 -29.82
C LYS A 188 37.95 0.14 -29.11
N ARG A 189 39.18 -0.36 -29.25
CA ARG A 189 39.67 -1.64 -28.72
C ARG A 189 39.38 -1.82 -27.22
N SER A 190 38.31 -2.52 -26.89
CA SER A 190 38.24 -3.38 -25.69
C SER A 190 38.35 -4.84 -26.15
N ASN A 191 38.90 -5.71 -25.31
CA ASN A 191 38.94 -7.15 -25.56
C ASN A 191 37.57 -7.81 -25.28
N GLU A 192 36.63 -7.08 -24.69
CA GLU A 192 35.30 -7.57 -24.36
C GLU A 192 34.51 -8.05 -25.60
N PRO A 193 33.70 -9.13 -25.47
CA PRO A 193 32.77 -9.54 -26.50
C PRO A 193 31.66 -8.50 -26.74
N HIS A 194 31.19 -8.43 -27.98
CA HIS A 194 30.14 -7.52 -28.44
C HIS A 194 29.15 -8.26 -29.33
N ASN A 195 27.87 -7.85 -29.34
CA ASN A 195 26.86 -8.41 -30.24
C ASN A 195 26.95 -7.81 -31.67
N ALA A 196 26.12 -8.31 -32.60
CA ALA A 196 26.12 -7.86 -34.01
C ALA A 196 25.85 -6.35 -34.19
N TYR A 197 25.18 -5.71 -33.22
CA TYR A 197 24.91 -4.27 -33.21
C TYR A 197 26.03 -3.43 -32.55
N GLY A 198 27.11 -4.06 -32.08
CA GLY A 198 28.23 -3.38 -31.42
C GLY A 198 27.96 -3.01 -29.95
N GLN A 199 26.99 -3.65 -29.29
CA GLN A 199 26.73 -3.47 -27.86
C GLN A 199 27.62 -4.42 -27.05
N ARG A 200 28.22 -3.93 -25.95
CA ARG A 200 29.05 -4.74 -25.01
C ARG A 200 28.24 -5.92 -24.47
N ALA A 201 28.65 -7.16 -24.78
CA ALA A 201 27.93 -8.38 -24.39
C ALA A 201 27.79 -8.51 -22.86
N VAL A 202 28.84 -8.12 -22.13
CA VAL A 202 28.89 -7.99 -20.65
C VAL A 202 27.66 -7.24 -20.10
N MET A 203 27.29 -6.13 -20.74
CA MET A 203 26.13 -5.32 -20.35
C MET A 203 24.79 -5.94 -20.78
N VAL A 204 24.74 -6.71 -21.86
CA VAL A 204 23.53 -7.44 -22.30
C VAL A 204 23.22 -8.58 -21.33
N TRP A 205 24.23 -9.37 -20.94
CA TRP A 205 24.09 -10.43 -19.93
C TRP A 205 23.66 -9.86 -18.58
N PHE A 206 24.32 -8.81 -18.08
CA PHE A 206 23.92 -8.14 -16.84
C PHE A 206 22.47 -7.63 -16.87
N ARG A 207 22.03 -6.99 -17.96
CA ARG A 207 20.63 -6.52 -18.11
C ARG A 207 19.64 -7.68 -18.15
N SER A 208 20.00 -8.80 -18.78
CA SER A 208 19.20 -10.03 -18.80
C SER A 208 19.04 -10.60 -17.39
N LEU A 209 20.14 -10.73 -16.64
CA LEU A 209 20.12 -11.18 -15.25
C LEU A 209 19.24 -10.28 -14.36
N ARG A 210 19.42 -8.95 -14.42
CA ARG A 210 18.64 -7.97 -13.64
C ARG A 210 17.16 -7.86 -14.07
N LYS A 211 16.79 -8.38 -15.25
CA LYS A 211 15.41 -8.52 -15.73
C LYS A 211 14.75 -9.81 -15.23
N VAL A 212 15.50 -10.91 -15.17
CA VAL A 212 15.00 -12.23 -14.73
C VAL A 212 15.00 -12.37 -13.20
N ILE A 213 15.97 -11.77 -12.52
CA ILE A 213 16.10 -11.73 -11.06
C ILE A 213 16.36 -10.27 -10.63
N PRO A 214 15.32 -9.43 -10.48
CA PRO A 214 15.46 -8.05 -10.00
C PRO A 214 15.96 -7.99 -8.56
N LEU A 215 16.63 -6.89 -8.17
CA LEU A 215 17.13 -6.69 -6.80
C LEU A 215 16.00 -6.70 -5.76
N ASP A 216 14.80 -6.23 -6.11
CA ASP A 216 13.58 -6.31 -5.30
C ASP A 216 13.29 -7.72 -4.76
N TYR A 217 13.72 -8.78 -5.48
CA TYR A 217 13.55 -10.17 -5.06
C TYR A 217 14.27 -10.47 -3.75
N SER A 218 15.34 -9.75 -3.37
CA SER A 218 16.02 -9.99 -2.10
C SER A 218 15.07 -9.72 -0.91
N LEU A 219 14.39 -8.56 -0.92
CA LEU A 219 13.40 -8.19 0.10
C LEU A 219 12.16 -9.09 0.02
N ALA A 220 11.72 -9.48 -1.18
CA ALA A 220 10.57 -10.36 -1.36
C ALA A 220 10.83 -11.78 -0.82
N ILE A 221 12.05 -12.31 -0.99
CA ILE A 221 12.47 -13.59 -0.39
C ILE A 221 12.53 -13.48 1.13
N CYS A 222 13.04 -12.38 1.68
CA CYS A 222 13.06 -12.15 3.13
C CYS A 222 11.65 -12.10 3.71
N PHE A 223 10.74 -11.32 3.11
CA PHE A 223 9.33 -11.30 3.52
C PHE A 223 8.66 -12.68 3.39
N LEU A 224 8.90 -13.40 2.28
CA LEU A 224 8.35 -14.73 2.07
C LEU A 224 8.86 -15.74 3.12
N ALA A 225 10.13 -15.65 3.50
CA ALA A 225 10.71 -16.48 4.56
C ALA A 225 10.06 -16.20 5.93
N CYS A 226 9.85 -14.93 6.28
CA CYS A 226 9.09 -14.54 7.48
C CYS A 226 7.65 -15.08 7.46
N HIS A 227 6.93 -14.93 6.35
CA HIS A 227 5.54 -15.41 6.19
C HIS A 227 5.45 -16.94 6.36
N VAL A 228 6.37 -17.69 5.75
CA VAL A 228 6.44 -19.16 5.87
C VAL A 228 6.87 -19.60 7.27
N ALA A 229 7.77 -18.86 7.92
CA ALA A 229 8.13 -19.05 9.34
C ALA A 229 7.00 -18.65 10.32
N ARG A 230 5.86 -18.13 9.82
CA ARG A 230 4.71 -17.64 10.59
C ARG A 230 5.02 -16.43 11.47
N GLU A 231 5.99 -15.62 11.07
CA GLU A 231 6.38 -14.40 11.76
C GLU A 231 5.34 -13.29 11.65
N ALA A 232 5.38 -12.34 12.58
CA ALA A 232 4.45 -11.21 12.64
C ALA A 232 4.86 -10.01 11.75
N VAL A 233 5.81 -10.21 10.83
CA VAL A 233 6.43 -9.16 10.00
C VAL A 233 5.58 -8.90 8.75
N LEU A 234 5.24 -7.63 8.50
CA LEU A 234 4.42 -7.20 7.36
C LEU A 234 5.28 -6.66 6.20
N PRO A 235 4.74 -6.59 4.96
CA PRO A 235 5.40 -5.92 3.84
C PRO A 235 5.70 -4.43 4.11
N THR A 236 4.88 -3.78 4.94
CA THR A 236 5.10 -2.41 5.42
C THR A 236 6.40 -2.28 6.20
N ASP A 237 6.73 -3.29 6.99
CA ASP A 237 7.81 -3.25 7.96
C ASP A 237 9.13 -3.47 7.22
N ILE A 238 9.19 -4.49 6.36
CA ILE A 238 10.34 -4.76 5.47
C ILE A 238 10.71 -3.52 4.63
N VAL A 239 9.73 -2.90 3.97
CA VAL A 239 9.99 -1.69 3.17
C VAL A 239 10.43 -0.53 4.06
N LYS A 240 9.74 -0.28 5.19
CA LYS A 240 10.11 0.80 6.12
C LYS A 240 11.53 0.63 6.66
N TRP A 241 11.90 -0.58 7.10
CA TRP A 241 13.25 -0.86 7.62
C TRP A 241 14.33 -0.81 6.52
N SER A 242 13.99 -1.13 5.27
CA SER A 242 14.88 -0.96 4.12
C SER A 242 15.09 0.52 3.74
N LEU A 243 14.04 1.35 3.90
CA LEU A 243 14.11 2.80 3.74
C LEU A 243 14.91 3.44 4.87
N GLU A 244 14.71 3.03 6.12
CA GLU A 244 15.46 3.48 7.30
C GLU A 244 16.92 2.97 7.35
N GLY A 245 17.36 2.18 6.37
CA GLY A 245 18.72 1.61 6.31
C GLY A 245 18.99 0.46 7.29
N LYS A 246 18.06 0.18 8.21
CA LYS A 246 18.14 -0.89 9.24
C LYS A 246 18.13 -2.30 8.64
N ILE A 247 17.59 -2.45 7.43
CA ILE A 247 17.76 -3.62 6.57
C ILE A 247 18.60 -3.19 5.35
N PRO A 248 19.80 -3.77 5.13
CA PRO A 248 20.66 -3.39 4.01
C PRO A 248 20.01 -3.65 2.64
N PHE A 249 19.52 -2.59 1.99
CA PHE A 249 19.01 -2.63 0.61
C PHE A 249 19.77 -1.64 -0.28
N PHE A 250 19.69 -0.34 0.00
CA PHE A 250 20.41 0.69 -0.78
C PHE A 250 21.93 0.62 -0.58
N ALA A 251 22.38 0.55 0.67
CA ALA A 251 23.79 0.45 1.04
C ALA A 251 24.41 -0.96 0.88
N ALA A 252 23.60 -1.99 0.58
CA ALA A 252 24.07 -3.38 0.52
C ALA A 252 25.25 -3.60 -0.46
N HIS A 253 25.26 -2.84 -1.56
CA HIS A 253 26.31 -2.90 -2.57
C HIS A 253 27.72 -2.61 -2.03
N VAL A 254 27.84 -1.81 -0.97
CA VAL A 254 29.12 -1.46 -0.32
C VAL A 254 29.70 -2.65 0.45
N GLU A 255 28.85 -3.43 1.12
CA GLU A 255 29.28 -4.62 1.86
C GLU A 255 29.55 -5.80 0.91
N ILE A 256 28.77 -5.90 -0.17
CA ILE A 256 28.99 -6.85 -1.27
C ILE A 256 30.33 -6.62 -1.96
N GLU A 257 30.74 -5.36 -2.16
CA GLU A 257 32.04 -5.03 -2.76
C GLU A 257 33.22 -5.53 -1.90
N LYS A 258 33.15 -5.38 -0.57
CA LYS A 258 34.17 -5.90 0.35
C LYS A 258 34.31 -7.44 0.31
N ARG A 259 33.22 -8.15 -0.05
CA ARG A 259 33.20 -9.61 -0.17
C ARG A 259 33.74 -10.12 -1.52
N PHE A 260 34.01 -9.24 -2.50
CA PHE A 260 34.71 -9.58 -3.74
C PHE A 260 36.20 -9.16 -3.63
N GLU A 261 37.08 -10.12 -3.34
CA GLU A 261 38.48 -9.85 -2.96
C GLU A 261 39.39 -9.26 -4.07
N GLN A 262 38.89 -9.11 -5.31
CA GLN A 262 39.46 -8.23 -6.34
C GLN A 262 38.49 -7.93 -7.49
N PRO A 263 38.67 -6.82 -8.23
CA PRO A 263 37.92 -6.57 -9.47
C PRO A 263 38.38 -7.51 -10.61
N SER A 264 37.58 -8.52 -10.93
CA SER A 264 37.85 -9.42 -12.05
C SER A 264 37.79 -8.69 -13.41
N LEU A 265 38.83 -8.87 -14.23
CA LEU A 265 38.92 -8.31 -15.59
C LEU A 265 37.84 -8.89 -16.54
N ALA A 266 37.28 -10.05 -16.21
CA ALA A 266 36.17 -10.67 -16.93
C ALA A 266 34.80 -10.00 -16.63
N CYS A 267 34.68 -9.23 -15.55
CA CYS A 267 33.48 -8.46 -15.24
C CYS A 267 33.79 -6.98 -14.95
N PRO A 268 34.00 -6.16 -16.02
CA PRO A 268 34.19 -4.72 -15.94
C PRO A 268 32.87 -3.94 -15.67
N ILE A 269 32.15 -4.35 -14.63
CA ILE A 269 30.93 -3.72 -14.10
C ILE A 269 31.13 -3.56 -12.59
N SER A 270 30.91 -2.35 -12.07
CA SER A 270 31.08 -2.04 -10.64
C SER A 270 29.98 -2.67 -9.77
N SER A 271 30.30 -2.93 -8.50
CA SER A 271 29.33 -3.50 -7.55
C SER A 271 28.18 -2.52 -7.28
N SER A 272 28.44 -1.21 -7.31
CA SER A 272 27.41 -0.16 -7.28
C SER A 272 26.44 -0.26 -8.46
N LEU A 273 26.93 -0.38 -9.70
CA LEU A 273 26.07 -0.52 -10.89
C LEU A 273 25.27 -1.85 -10.86
N MET A 274 25.84 -2.93 -10.34
CA MET A 274 25.12 -4.21 -10.19
C MET A 274 24.03 -4.18 -9.13
N PHE A 275 24.35 -3.75 -7.90
CA PHE A 275 23.57 -4.05 -6.70
C PHE A 275 22.93 -2.84 -6.02
N ARG A 276 23.16 -1.61 -6.49
CA ARG A 276 22.43 -0.43 -5.99
C ARG A 276 21.01 -0.42 -6.57
N PRO A 277 19.95 -0.43 -5.74
CA PRO A 277 18.58 -0.20 -6.18
C PRO A 277 18.37 1.27 -6.58
N SER A 278 17.56 1.51 -7.60
CA SER A 278 17.27 2.86 -8.10
C SER A 278 16.03 3.50 -7.46
N GLN A 279 15.15 2.70 -6.86
CA GLN A 279 13.87 3.10 -6.27
C GLN A 279 13.51 2.15 -5.11
N PRO A 280 12.71 2.58 -4.12
CA PRO A 280 12.16 1.69 -3.10
C PRO A 280 11.05 0.79 -3.67
N VAL A 281 10.86 -0.38 -3.07
CA VAL A 281 9.81 -1.33 -3.45
C VAL A 281 8.47 -0.90 -2.82
N PRO A 282 7.38 -0.69 -3.60
CA PRO A 282 6.07 -0.40 -3.03
C PRO A 282 5.52 -1.56 -2.19
N PHE A 283 4.83 -1.25 -1.09
CA PHE A 283 4.34 -2.25 -0.12
C PHE A 283 3.46 -3.35 -0.76
N GLN A 284 2.57 -2.97 -1.67
CA GLN A 284 1.68 -3.91 -2.39
C GLN A 284 2.46 -4.78 -3.39
N LYS A 285 3.41 -4.18 -4.12
CA LYS A 285 4.31 -4.88 -5.04
C LYS A 285 5.13 -5.94 -4.30
N LEU A 286 5.64 -5.63 -3.10
CA LEU A 286 6.41 -6.60 -2.30
C LEU A 286 5.58 -7.83 -1.92
N GLU A 287 4.33 -7.62 -1.49
CA GLU A 287 3.40 -8.70 -1.10
C GLU A 287 3.05 -9.61 -2.30
N ALA A 288 2.77 -9.01 -3.46
CA ALA A 288 2.48 -9.74 -4.69
C ALA A 288 3.70 -10.42 -5.32
N MET A 289 4.88 -9.83 -5.18
CA MET A 289 6.15 -10.39 -5.63
C MET A 289 6.54 -11.63 -4.83
N ALA A 290 6.35 -11.62 -3.50
CA ALA A 290 6.53 -12.79 -2.66
C ALA A 290 5.55 -13.92 -3.02
N ALA A 291 4.27 -13.59 -3.29
CA ALA A 291 3.31 -14.56 -3.84
C ALA A 291 3.79 -15.13 -5.19
N SER A 292 4.28 -14.28 -6.09
CA SER A 292 4.71 -14.68 -7.44
C SER A 292 5.95 -15.58 -7.40
N ILE A 293 6.91 -15.30 -6.51
CA ILE A 293 8.06 -16.18 -6.25
C ILE A 293 7.58 -17.53 -5.71
N SER A 294 6.60 -17.56 -4.81
CA SER A 294 6.07 -18.82 -4.27
C SER A 294 5.39 -19.70 -5.33
N GLU A 295 4.61 -19.09 -6.23
CA GLU A 295 3.97 -19.79 -7.35
C GLU A 295 5.03 -20.35 -8.32
N LEU A 296 6.01 -19.51 -8.68
CA LEU A 296 7.09 -19.85 -9.60
C LEU A 296 7.95 -21.03 -9.13
N ILE A 297 8.15 -21.20 -7.82
CA ILE A 297 8.92 -22.31 -7.23
C ILE A 297 8.06 -23.47 -6.69
N GLY A 298 6.74 -23.43 -6.88
CA GLY A 298 5.81 -24.45 -6.40
C GLY A 298 5.72 -24.57 -4.87
N LEU A 299 5.85 -23.46 -4.14
CA LEU A 299 5.80 -23.42 -2.68
C LEU A 299 4.37 -23.13 -2.19
N SER A 300 3.76 -24.11 -1.52
CA SER A 300 2.47 -23.94 -0.85
C SER A 300 2.57 -23.00 0.36
N LEU A 301 1.82 -21.90 0.36
CA LEU A 301 1.84 -20.92 1.45
C LEU A 301 0.77 -21.17 2.52
N PRO A 302 1.09 -20.93 3.82
CA PRO A 302 0.06 -20.75 4.84
C PRO A 302 -0.70 -19.42 4.58
N PRO A 303 -1.86 -19.21 5.24
CA PRO A 303 -2.36 -17.85 5.44
C PRO A 303 -1.37 -17.03 6.30
N VAL A 304 -1.60 -15.73 6.41
CA VAL A 304 -0.89 -14.84 7.34
C VAL A 304 -1.03 -15.32 8.80
N ASN A 305 -0.10 -14.95 9.70
CA ASN A 305 -0.25 -15.24 11.12
C ASN A 305 -1.24 -14.27 11.79
N PHE A 306 -2.53 -14.52 11.55
CA PHE A 306 -3.65 -13.72 12.06
C PHE A 306 -3.49 -13.34 13.54
N TYR A 307 -3.27 -14.31 14.43
CA TYR A 307 -3.20 -14.06 15.88
C TYR A 307 -2.09 -13.09 16.26
N ALA A 308 -0.89 -13.26 15.70
CA ALA A 308 0.26 -12.43 16.03
C ALA A 308 0.10 -11.01 15.43
N VAL A 309 -0.27 -10.90 14.15
CA VAL A 309 -0.52 -9.60 13.50
C VAL A 309 -1.67 -8.84 14.17
N ALA A 310 -2.75 -9.53 14.54
CA ALA A 310 -3.85 -8.95 15.31
C ALA A 310 -3.40 -8.44 16.68
N SER A 311 -2.56 -9.21 17.39
CA SER A 311 -1.98 -8.79 18.68
C SER A 311 -1.10 -7.54 18.51
N CYS A 312 -0.23 -7.50 17.49
CA CYS A 312 0.58 -6.33 17.16
C CYS A 312 -0.27 -5.09 16.88
N TYR A 313 -1.36 -5.22 16.12
CA TYR A 313 -2.28 -4.12 15.84
C TYR A 313 -3.05 -3.63 17.07
N LEU A 314 -3.54 -4.53 17.93
CA LEU A 314 -4.22 -4.16 19.18
C LEU A 314 -3.27 -3.41 20.14
N ASN A 315 -1.99 -3.81 20.17
CA ASN A 315 -0.95 -3.11 20.92
C ASN A 315 -0.64 -1.71 20.33
N GLN A 316 -0.47 -1.59 19.00
CA GLN A 316 -0.23 -0.31 18.33
C GLN A 316 -1.39 0.68 18.51
N LEU A 317 -2.63 0.19 18.42
CA LEU A 317 -3.84 0.97 18.74
C LEU A 317 -4.00 1.26 20.24
N SER A 318 -3.20 0.63 21.11
CA SER A 318 -3.28 0.70 22.59
C SER A 318 -4.68 0.39 23.14
N VAL A 319 -5.34 -0.61 22.55
CA VAL A 319 -6.69 -1.06 22.94
C VAL A 319 -6.62 -2.40 23.71
N PRO A 320 -7.63 -2.76 24.53
CA PRO A 320 -7.56 -3.94 25.40
C PRO A 320 -7.54 -5.29 24.66
N GLY A 321 -6.35 -5.75 24.28
CA GLY A 321 -6.14 -6.95 23.47
C GLY A 321 -6.82 -8.21 24.03
N GLU A 322 -6.69 -8.46 25.33
CA GLU A 322 -7.31 -9.59 26.05
C GLU A 322 -8.83 -9.70 25.86
N LYS A 323 -9.52 -8.57 25.68
CA LYS A 323 -10.99 -8.49 25.52
C LYS A 323 -11.41 -8.63 24.06
N ILE A 324 -10.62 -8.05 23.14
CA ILE A 324 -10.95 -7.98 21.71
C ILE A 324 -10.52 -9.25 20.96
N LEU A 325 -9.33 -9.76 21.25
CA LEU A 325 -8.69 -10.83 20.50
C LEU A 325 -9.50 -12.16 20.49
N PRO A 326 -10.12 -12.64 21.59
CA PRO A 326 -10.95 -13.85 21.55
C PRO A 326 -12.13 -13.73 20.57
N HIS A 327 -12.77 -12.56 20.52
CA HIS A 327 -13.89 -12.29 19.63
C HIS A 327 -13.44 -12.16 18.17
N ALA A 328 -12.27 -11.54 17.94
CA ALA A 328 -11.65 -11.50 16.62
C ALA A 328 -11.22 -12.90 16.13
N CYS A 329 -10.74 -13.78 17.02
CA CYS A 329 -10.44 -15.18 16.69
C CYS A 329 -11.68 -15.96 16.26
N HIS A 330 -12.81 -15.85 16.97
CA HIS A 330 -14.06 -16.50 16.52
C HIS A 330 -14.51 -16.02 15.12
N ILE A 331 -14.42 -14.71 14.84
CA ILE A 331 -14.75 -14.15 13.50
C ILE A 331 -13.78 -14.69 12.44
N TYR A 332 -12.48 -14.76 12.74
CA TYR A 332 -11.46 -15.36 11.88
C TYR A 332 -11.76 -16.84 11.59
N GLU A 333 -11.98 -17.66 12.63
CA GLU A 333 -12.24 -19.10 12.52
C GLU A 333 -13.51 -19.42 11.73
N TRP A 334 -14.59 -18.66 11.93
CA TRP A 334 -15.87 -18.89 11.24
C TRP A 334 -15.86 -18.36 9.80
N SER A 335 -15.16 -17.25 9.53
CA SER A 335 -15.20 -16.62 8.22
C SER A 335 -14.07 -17.05 7.28
N MET A 336 -12.89 -17.39 7.81
CA MET A 336 -11.63 -17.70 7.09
C MET A 336 -11.56 -17.03 5.70
N PRO A 337 -11.41 -15.70 5.63
CA PRO A 337 -11.46 -14.98 4.36
C PRO A 337 -10.30 -15.40 3.45
N PRO A 338 -10.53 -15.59 2.13
CA PRO A 338 -9.48 -15.97 1.20
C PRO A 338 -8.40 -14.89 1.06
N ASP A 339 -8.66 -13.68 1.55
CA ASP A 339 -7.78 -12.51 1.57
C ASP A 339 -6.79 -12.53 2.75
N LEU A 340 -6.69 -13.65 3.47
CA LEU A 340 -5.62 -13.94 4.42
C LEU A 340 -4.45 -14.73 3.79
N TRP A 341 -4.54 -15.10 2.52
CA TRP A 341 -3.43 -15.69 1.75
C TRP A 341 -2.80 -14.65 0.82
N LEU A 342 -1.47 -14.73 0.63
CA LEU A 342 -0.76 -13.84 -0.31
C LEU A 342 -1.30 -14.03 -1.75
N SER A 343 -1.21 -12.98 -2.56
CA SER A 343 -1.88 -12.87 -3.84
C SER A 343 -0.97 -12.21 -4.88
N THR A 344 -0.83 -12.82 -6.06
CA THR A 344 -0.03 -12.26 -7.17
C THR A 344 -0.65 -11.01 -7.80
N ASN A 345 -1.93 -10.73 -7.53
CA ASN A 345 -2.59 -9.48 -7.93
C ASN A 345 -2.27 -8.33 -6.95
N GLU A 346 -1.46 -7.37 -7.38
CA GLU A 346 -1.10 -6.13 -6.64
C GLU A 346 -2.30 -5.24 -6.27
N LEU A 347 -3.42 -5.34 -7.00
CA LEU A 347 -4.63 -4.55 -6.76
C LEU A 347 -5.57 -5.16 -5.72
N ARG A 348 -5.26 -6.36 -5.18
CA ARG A 348 -6.09 -7.00 -4.16
C ARG A 348 -5.96 -6.26 -2.82
N ILE A 349 -6.99 -6.36 -1.98
CA ILE A 349 -6.93 -5.95 -0.58
C ILE A 349 -5.74 -6.67 0.09
N PRO A 350 -4.74 -5.93 0.64
CA PRO A 350 -3.58 -6.56 1.26
C PRO A 350 -3.97 -7.41 2.47
N THR A 351 -3.28 -8.53 2.69
CA THR A 351 -3.58 -9.49 3.78
C THR A 351 -3.64 -8.83 5.15
N ARG A 352 -2.73 -7.89 5.42
CA ARG A 352 -2.68 -7.07 6.64
C ARG A 352 -3.97 -6.24 6.86
N VAL A 353 -4.57 -5.73 5.77
CA VAL A 353 -5.83 -4.97 5.81
C VAL A 353 -7.01 -5.91 6.07
N CYS A 354 -6.97 -7.15 5.58
CA CYS A 354 -7.96 -8.17 5.95
C CYS A 354 -7.91 -8.49 7.46
N VAL A 355 -6.72 -8.68 8.05
CA VAL A 355 -6.57 -8.86 9.51
C VAL A 355 -7.18 -7.68 10.28
N MET A 356 -6.87 -6.44 9.87
CA MET A 356 -7.43 -5.24 10.50
C MET A 356 -8.96 -5.14 10.34
N SER A 357 -9.53 -5.57 9.20
CA SER A 357 -10.98 -5.56 9.01
C SER A 357 -11.72 -6.47 10.01
N ILE A 358 -11.13 -7.61 10.37
CA ILE A 358 -11.65 -8.53 11.39
C ILE A 358 -11.61 -7.86 12.78
N LEU A 359 -10.52 -7.15 13.11
CA LEU A 359 -10.44 -6.36 14.35
C LEU A 359 -11.49 -5.26 14.41
N ILE A 360 -11.70 -4.51 13.32
CA ILE A 360 -12.73 -3.46 13.25
C ILE A 360 -14.11 -4.06 13.53
N VAL A 361 -14.50 -5.15 12.86
CA VAL A 361 -15.80 -5.80 13.09
C VAL A 361 -15.93 -6.27 14.54
N ALA A 362 -14.90 -6.92 15.11
CA ALA A 362 -14.90 -7.34 16.52
C ALA A 362 -15.08 -6.17 17.50
N ILE A 363 -14.35 -5.08 17.30
CA ILE A 363 -14.42 -3.87 18.15
C ILE A 363 -15.80 -3.21 18.01
N ARG A 364 -16.33 -3.09 16.79
CA ARG A 364 -17.68 -2.54 16.53
C ARG A 364 -18.77 -3.32 17.25
N MET A 365 -18.67 -4.66 17.28
CA MET A 365 -19.61 -5.53 17.99
C MET A 365 -19.49 -5.35 19.52
N LEU A 366 -18.27 -5.41 20.07
CA LEU A 366 -18.03 -5.35 21.52
C LEU A 366 -18.39 -4.00 22.14
N TYR A 367 -18.02 -2.90 21.49
CA TYR A 367 -18.22 -1.54 22.01
C TYR A 367 -19.48 -0.86 21.45
N ASN A 368 -20.32 -1.61 20.73
CA ASN A 368 -21.58 -1.17 20.12
C ASN A 368 -21.45 0.14 19.29
N LEU A 369 -20.43 0.21 18.44
CA LEU A 369 -20.11 1.39 17.62
C LEU A 369 -21.00 1.45 16.37
N ASN A 370 -22.30 1.65 16.62
CA ASN A 370 -23.40 1.58 15.65
C ASN A 370 -24.16 2.92 15.52
N GLY A 371 -23.43 4.04 15.68
CA GLY A 371 -23.95 5.40 15.46
C GLY A 371 -24.78 5.97 16.61
N PHE A 372 -24.49 5.59 17.85
CA PHE A 372 -25.23 6.06 19.03
C PHE A 372 -24.62 7.32 19.66
N GLY A 373 -23.60 7.91 19.04
CA GLY A 373 -22.96 9.15 19.46
C GLY A 373 -22.12 8.98 20.73
N ALA A 374 -21.37 7.87 20.81
CA ALA A 374 -20.48 7.61 21.93
C ALA A 374 -19.32 8.62 21.99
N TRP A 375 -18.84 9.08 20.84
CA TRP A 375 -17.85 10.14 20.74
C TRP A 375 -18.39 11.50 21.21
N GLU A 376 -19.51 11.95 20.66
CA GLU A 376 -20.13 13.25 20.98
C GLU A 376 -20.46 13.33 22.47
N ARG A 377 -21.04 12.26 23.04
CA ARG A 377 -21.33 12.13 24.49
C ARG A 377 -20.08 11.95 25.37
N SER A 378 -18.88 11.98 24.80
CA SER A 378 -17.60 12.02 25.54
C SER A 378 -17.03 13.42 25.64
N LEU A 379 -17.33 14.32 24.69
CA LEU A 379 -16.86 15.71 24.68
C LEU A 379 -17.43 16.49 25.89
N SER A 380 -18.73 16.36 26.14
CA SER A 380 -19.43 17.05 27.24
C SER A 380 -19.06 16.58 28.65
N LYS A 381 -18.23 15.53 28.78
CA LYS A 381 -17.72 15.05 30.07
C LYS A 381 -16.41 15.73 30.50
N CYS A 382 -15.82 16.58 29.66
CA CYS A 382 -14.52 17.20 29.93
C CYS A 382 -14.58 18.47 30.80
N VAL A 383 -15.75 18.85 31.34
CA VAL A 383 -15.84 19.93 32.33
C VAL A 383 -15.40 19.41 33.71
N PRO A 384 -14.32 19.94 34.32
CA PRO A 384 -13.98 19.61 35.70
C PRO A 384 -15.01 20.25 36.63
N SER A 385 -15.99 19.46 37.11
CA SER A 385 -17.08 19.91 37.99
C SER A 385 -16.57 20.21 39.40
N GLY A 386 -15.83 21.31 39.53
CA GLY A 386 -15.12 21.75 40.74
C GLY A 386 -16.02 22.35 41.83
N VAL A 387 -17.18 21.74 42.12
CA VAL A 387 -18.00 22.07 43.29
C VAL A 387 -18.40 20.80 44.02
N ARG A 388 -17.73 20.49 45.13
CA ARG A 388 -18.28 19.60 46.16
C ARG A 388 -19.42 20.34 46.87
N GLY A 389 -20.65 19.89 46.68
CA GLY A 389 -21.78 20.23 47.54
C GLY A 389 -22.21 19.00 48.32
N ASP A 390 -21.84 18.91 49.60
CA ASP A 390 -22.35 17.88 50.50
C ASP A 390 -23.82 18.16 50.84
N ALA A 391 -24.70 17.19 50.58
CA ALA A 391 -26.11 17.21 50.99
C ALA A 391 -26.62 15.77 51.16
N ASP A 392 -26.13 15.07 52.17
CA ASP A 392 -26.70 13.80 52.63
C ASP A 392 -28.15 14.00 53.12
N ARG A 393 -29.09 13.21 52.57
CA ARG A 393 -30.22 12.68 53.34
C ARG A 393 -30.97 11.53 52.67
N ASP A 394 -30.73 10.35 53.23
CA ASP A 394 -31.62 9.19 53.23
C ASP A 394 -33.11 9.55 53.50
N THR A 395 -34.02 8.97 52.71
CA THR A 395 -35.43 8.70 53.07
C THR A 395 -35.98 7.60 52.15
N GLY A 396 -35.82 6.35 52.55
CA GLY A 396 -36.42 5.21 51.83
C GLY A 396 -37.94 5.12 52.01
N TYR A 397 -38.66 4.78 50.92
CA TYR A 397 -40.02 4.25 50.97
C TYR A 397 -40.14 2.99 50.11
N LEU A 398 -40.54 1.89 50.74
CA LEU A 398 -40.95 0.66 50.08
C LEU A 398 -42.44 0.74 49.68
N SER A 399 -42.81 0.11 48.58
CA SER A 399 -44.20 -0.27 48.28
C SER A 399 -44.19 -1.49 47.37
N ASP A 400 -45.01 -2.47 47.73
CA ASP A 400 -45.02 -3.83 47.19
C ASP A 400 -46.01 -4.02 46.02
N GLU A 401 -45.71 -5.02 45.19
CA GLU A 401 -46.66 -5.88 44.42
C GLU A 401 -47.64 -5.22 43.40
N MET A 402 -47.99 -5.82 42.25
CA MET A 402 -47.63 -7.06 41.54
C MET A 402 -47.82 -6.84 40.00
N PRO A 403 -47.40 -7.75 39.10
CA PRO A 403 -47.25 -7.47 37.66
C PRO A 403 -48.50 -7.74 36.81
N ASP A 404 -48.50 -7.20 35.59
CA ASP A 404 -49.33 -7.68 34.48
C ASP A 404 -48.45 -8.29 33.36
N SER A 405 -49.06 -9.14 32.54
CA SER A 405 -48.41 -10.15 31.70
C SER A 405 -48.16 -9.68 30.27
N SER A 406 -46.92 -9.90 29.78
CA SER A 406 -46.68 -10.07 28.34
C SER A 406 -45.45 -10.95 28.10
N GLU A 407 -45.66 -12.13 27.53
CA GLU A 407 -44.57 -13.06 27.19
C GLU A 407 -43.80 -12.55 25.97
N LYS A 408 -42.69 -11.83 26.22
CA LYS A 408 -41.71 -11.47 25.19
C LYS A 408 -40.36 -12.14 25.44
N MET A 409 -40.30 -13.43 25.13
CA MET A 409 -39.12 -14.15 24.62
C MET A 409 -37.76 -13.69 25.19
N VAL A 410 -37.57 -13.85 26.50
CA VAL A 410 -36.40 -13.34 27.27
C VAL A 410 -35.15 -14.22 27.06
N ILE A 411 -34.78 -14.48 25.80
CA ILE A 411 -33.66 -15.35 25.40
C ILE A 411 -32.78 -14.61 24.37
N ASN A 412 -32.14 -13.51 24.82
CA ASN A 412 -30.79 -13.12 24.37
C ASN A 412 -30.19 -11.92 25.15
N GLU A 413 -31.01 -11.02 25.71
CA GLU A 413 -30.50 -9.81 26.41
C GLU A 413 -29.52 -10.11 27.57
N ARG A 414 -29.70 -11.23 28.29
CA ARG A 414 -28.85 -11.61 29.42
C ARG A 414 -27.39 -11.92 29.04
N VAL A 415 -27.09 -12.19 27.77
CA VAL A 415 -25.71 -12.37 27.29
C VAL A 415 -25.00 -11.02 27.13
N VAL A 416 -25.75 -9.98 26.74
CA VAL A 416 -25.21 -8.63 26.45
C VAL A 416 -24.96 -7.82 27.73
N GLN A 417 -25.68 -8.14 28.82
CA GLN A 417 -25.63 -7.37 30.07
C GLN A 417 -24.38 -7.64 30.95
N GLY A 418 -23.54 -8.63 30.60
CA GLY A 418 -22.39 -9.03 31.43
C GLY A 418 -21.14 -8.13 31.35
N LEU A 419 -20.93 -7.42 30.24
CA LEU A 419 -19.71 -6.61 30.00
C LEU A 419 -20.04 -5.30 29.29
N LYS A 420 -20.35 -4.25 30.06
CA LYS A 420 -20.57 -2.90 29.53
C LYS A 420 -19.23 -2.18 29.30
N PHE A 421 -18.58 -2.47 28.16
CA PHE A 421 -17.36 -1.78 27.74
C PHE A 421 -17.60 -0.27 27.53
N ASP A 422 -16.70 0.61 27.99
CA ASP A 422 -16.83 2.06 27.73
C ASP A 422 -16.35 2.40 26.31
N SER A 423 -17.31 2.57 25.41
CA SER A 423 -17.11 3.09 24.06
C SER A 423 -16.45 4.48 24.03
N GLY A 424 -16.74 5.34 25.02
CA GLY A 424 -16.17 6.68 25.10
C GLY A 424 -14.69 6.67 25.50
N GLU A 425 -14.28 5.78 26.40
CA GLU A 425 -12.86 5.58 26.74
C GLU A 425 -12.07 5.05 25.55
N LEU A 426 -12.61 4.03 24.86
CA LEU A 426 -12.01 3.50 23.63
C LEU A 426 -11.77 4.59 22.59
N LEU A 427 -12.78 5.42 22.30
CA LEU A 427 -12.70 6.44 21.27
C LEU A 427 -11.68 7.55 21.62
N ARG A 428 -11.64 8.01 22.88
CA ARG A 428 -10.60 8.97 23.33
C ARG A 428 -9.18 8.42 23.17
N ASN A 429 -8.97 7.15 23.52
CA ASN A 429 -7.66 6.50 23.37
C ASN A 429 -7.27 6.37 21.88
N LEU A 430 -8.22 6.02 21.01
CA LEU A 430 -8.00 5.93 19.57
C LEU A 430 -7.69 7.29 18.91
N GLU A 431 -8.18 8.41 19.45
CA GLU A 431 -7.85 9.77 18.97
C GLU A 431 -6.50 10.29 19.46
N SER A 432 -6.11 9.98 20.71
CA SER A 432 -4.72 10.20 21.16
C SER A 432 -3.76 9.46 20.24
N LYS A 433 -4.00 8.15 20.04
CA LYS A 433 -3.15 7.31 19.19
C LYS A 433 -3.17 7.75 17.73
N TYR A 434 -4.30 8.21 17.18
CA TYR A 434 -4.33 8.79 15.83
C TYR A 434 -3.39 9.99 15.67
N SER A 435 -3.16 10.75 16.73
CA SER A 435 -2.27 11.92 16.74
C SER A 435 -0.80 11.52 16.90
N GLU A 436 -0.52 10.49 17.72
CA GLU A 436 0.83 9.93 17.94
C GLU A 436 1.35 9.12 16.74
N ILE A 437 0.48 8.33 16.10
CA ILE A 437 0.80 7.48 14.95
C ILE A 437 0.96 8.39 13.73
N GLY A 438 2.16 8.91 13.50
CA GLY A 438 2.41 9.84 12.41
C GLY A 438 3.68 10.69 12.53
N GLU A 439 4.50 10.52 13.57
CA GLU A 439 5.83 11.13 13.59
C GLU A 439 6.61 10.77 12.31
N PRO A 440 7.24 11.74 11.63
CA PRO A 440 8.07 11.47 10.47
C PRO A 440 9.25 10.57 10.86
N CYS A 441 9.72 9.78 9.90
CA CYS A 441 10.95 8.99 10.06
C CYS A 441 12.09 9.90 10.56
N GLU A 442 13.01 9.38 11.37
CA GLU A 442 13.95 10.26 12.10
C GLU A 442 14.83 11.11 11.18
N PHE A 443 15.20 10.57 10.02
CA PHE A 443 15.90 11.28 8.96
C PHE A 443 15.09 12.42 8.31
N ALA A 444 13.78 12.49 8.50
CA ALA A 444 12.90 13.52 7.96
C ALA A 444 12.47 14.57 9.00
N LYS A 445 13.09 14.56 10.19
CA LYS A 445 12.86 15.57 11.25
C LYS A 445 13.44 16.94 10.90
N ASP A 446 14.59 16.98 10.21
CA ASP A 446 15.31 18.19 9.81
C ASP A 446 16.23 17.95 8.59
N LEU A 447 16.66 19.03 7.93
CA LEU A 447 17.48 18.95 6.72
C LEU A 447 18.89 18.34 6.95
N PRO A 448 19.65 18.72 8.00
CA PRO A 448 20.89 18.01 8.37
C PRO A 448 20.71 16.49 8.51
N SER A 449 19.71 16.03 9.28
CA SER A 449 19.40 14.61 9.46
C SER A 449 19.04 13.93 8.13
N TYR A 450 18.33 14.63 7.24
CA TYR A 450 17.99 14.13 5.90
C TYR A 450 19.21 13.98 5.00
N LEU A 451 20.11 14.98 5.00
CA LEU A 451 21.33 14.95 4.21
C LEU A 451 22.32 13.89 4.71
N GLN A 452 22.44 13.71 6.03
CA GLN A 452 23.22 12.62 6.60
C GLN A 452 22.64 11.26 6.19
N TYR A 453 21.32 11.06 6.30
CA TYR A 453 20.67 9.85 5.83
C TYR A 453 20.88 9.58 4.33
N CYS A 454 20.82 10.62 3.50
CA CYS A 454 21.15 10.49 2.08
C CYS A 454 22.57 9.98 1.88
N ASN A 455 23.56 10.55 2.57
CA ASN A 455 24.95 10.11 2.52
C ASN A 455 25.14 8.67 3.02
N ASP A 456 24.58 8.35 4.19
CA ASP A 456 24.87 7.12 4.94
C ASP A 456 24.08 5.90 4.43
N VAL A 457 22.93 6.10 3.77
CA VAL A 457 22.05 5.01 3.29
C VAL A 457 21.81 5.03 1.78
N VAL A 458 21.43 6.17 1.22
CA VAL A 458 20.95 6.26 -0.18
C VAL A 458 22.11 6.35 -1.18
N PHE A 459 23.17 7.08 -0.80
CA PHE A 459 24.41 7.33 -1.55
C PHE A 459 25.64 6.70 -0.88
N ALA A 460 25.41 5.77 0.05
CA ALA A 460 26.44 5.02 0.77
C ALA A 460 27.51 4.48 -0.19
N GLY A 461 28.79 4.69 0.16
CA GLY A 461 29.94 4.26 -0.65
C GLY A 461 30.41 5.24 -1.73
N GLY A 462 29.69 6.35 -1.98
CA GLY A 462 30.00 7.32 -3.04
C GLY A 462 31.39 8.00 -2.98
N GLY A 463 32.11 7.90 -1.87
CA GLY A 463 33.46 8.48 -1.69
C GLY A 463 34.65 7.54 -1.92
N SER A 464 34.45 6.37 -2.54
CA SER A 464 35.51 5.33 -2.67
C SER A 464 36.14 5.19 -4.07
N SER A 465 35.53 5.78 -5.10
CA SER A 465 35.97 5.63 -6.50
C SER A 465 36.49 6.96 -7.05
N SER A 466 37.80 7.02 -7.29
CA SER A 466 38.48 8.21 -7.83
C SER A 466 38.18 8.51 -9.31
N GLN A 467 37.43 7.63 -9.98
CA GLN A 467 36.86 7.90 -11.30
C GLN A 467 35.43 8.41 -11.20
N ASP A 468 34.54 7.75 -10.45
CA ASP A 468 33.16 8.22 -10.27
C ASP A 468 33.14 9.63 -9.66
N GLN A 469 33.99 9.90 -8.67
CA GLN A 469 34.10 11.22 -8.04
C GLN A 469 34.56 12.32 -9.00
N ARG A 470 35.41 12.00 -9.99
CA ARG A 470 35.81 12.94 -11.05
C ARG A 470 34.66 13.21 -12.03
N GLU A 471 33.93 12.17 -12.42
CA GLU A 471 32.78 12.30 -13.32
C GLU A 471 31.63 13.05 -12.62
N GLU A 472 31.47 12.89 -11.31
CA GLU A 472 30.56 13.67 -10.45
C GLU A 472 31.00 15.13 -10.31
N GLU A 473 32.28 15.42 -10.02
CA GLU A 473 32.82 16.79 -10.01
C GLU A 473 32.60 17.51 -11.35
N GLU A 474 32.86 16.85 -12.47
CA GLU A 474 32.66 17.41 -13.82
C GLU A 474 31.16 17.62 -14.15
N LEU A 475 30.27 16.78 -13.61
CA LEU A 475 28.80 16.97 -13.72
C LEU A 475 28.29 18.10 -12.84
N ILE A 476 28.77 18.22 -11.61
CA ILE A 476 28.46 19.32 -10.69
C ILE A 476 28.92 20.64 -11.31
N GLU A 477 30.14 20.71 -11.85
CA GLU A 477 30.65 21.91 -12.53
C GLU A 477 29.78 22.28 -13.74
N LYS A 478 29.38 21.31 -14.58
CA LYS A 478 28.47 21.56 -15.72
C LYS A 478 27.10 22.08 -15.29
N LEU A 479 26.50 21.49 -14.25
CA LEU A 479 25.19 21.91 -13.73
C LEU A 479 25.26 23.27 -13.05
N TRP A 480 26.34 23.55 -12.31
CA TRP A 480 26.59 24.84 -11.68
C TRP A 480 26.82 25.95 -12.72
N ASN A 481 27.63 25.67 -13.74
CA ASN A 481 27.82 26.59 -14.87
C ASN A 481 26.50 26.81 -15.64
N TYR A 482 25.68 25.78 -15.84
CA TYR A 482 24.34 25.94 -16.44
C TYR A 482 23.44 26.87 -15.59
N TYR A 483 23.44 26.71 -14.27
CA TYR A 483 22.69 27.55 -13.35
C TYR A 483 23.20 29.01 -13.29
N GLN A 484 24.51 29.24 -13.30
CA GLN A 484 25.07 30.61 -13.38
C GLN A 484 24.73 31.27 -14.71
N ASN A 485 24.94 30.59 -15.84
CA ASN A 485 24.57 31.11 -17.17
C ASN A 485 23.07 31.44 -17.27
N ALA A 486 22.18 30.68 -16.61
CA ALA A 486 20.75 31.01 -16.55
C ALA A 486 20.48 32.31 -15.77
N LYS A 487 21.15 32.53 -14.63
CA LYS A 487 21.08 33.78 -13.86
C LYS A 487 21.63 35.00 -14.59
N ASP A 488 22.67 34.79 -15.40
CA ASP A 488 23.26 35.83 -16.25
C ASP A 488 22.40 36.15 -17.49
N CYS A 489 21.37 35.33 -17.78
CA CYS A 489 20.30 35.66 -18.72
C CYS A 489 19.15 36.43 -18.07
N GLU A 490 18.74 36.11 -16.84
CA GLU A 490 17.65 36.81 -16.12
C GLU A 490 17.99 38.26 -15.72
N SER A 491 19.25 38.69 -15.86
CA SER A 491 19.74 40.02 -15.48
C SER A 491 19.94 40.99 -16.66
N ARG A 492 19.32 40.71 -17.82
CA ARG A 492 19.54 41.46 -19.08
C ARG A 492 18.25 41.75 -19.88
N GLU A 493 17.42 42.62 -19.32
CA GLU A 493 16.30 43.31 -20.00
C GLU A 493 16.55 44.83 -19.90
N GLU A 494 16.21 45.73 -20.84
CA GLU A 494 15.55 45.65 -22.15
C GLU A 494 16.48 46.30 -23.23
N GLU A 495 16.28 46.17 -24.54
CA GLU A 495 15.34 46.93 -25.39
C GLU A 495 15.25 46.27 -26.79
N PRO A 496 14.24 46.60 -27.62
CA PRO A 496 13.53 45.55 -28.37
C PRO A 496 13.87 45.43 -29.85
N GLU A 497 13.71 44.23 -30.40
CA GLU A 497 13.08 44.10 -31.72
C GLU A 497 12.30 42.79 -31.88
N MET A 498 11.32 42.81 -32.77
CA MET A 498 10.25 41.81 -32.90
C MET A 498 10.65 40.67 -33.85
N HIS A 499 10.60 39.41 -33.40
CA HIS A 499 9.96 38.30 -34.14
C HIS A 499 9.89 36.99 -33.34
N SER A 500 8.77 36.27 -33.51
CA SER A 500 8.56 34.87 -33.13
C SER A 500 9.32 33.91 -34.11
N TYR A 501 9.52 32.61 -33.86
CA TYR A 501 8.67 31.64 -33.17
C TYR A 501 9.47 30.53 -32.44
N THR A 502 8.74 29.72 -31.67
CA THR A 502 9.13 28.41 -31.09
C THR A 502 9.80 27.44 -32.07
N VAL A 503 10.53 26.43 -31.57
CA VAL A 503 10.19 25.00 -31.78
C VAL A 503 11.04 24.04 -30.92
N ASN A 504 10.40 23.01 -30.36
CA ASN A 504 11.04 21.85 -29.73
C ASN A 504 11.72 20.95 -30.78
N LYS A 505 13.01 20.63 -30.65
CA LYS A 505 13.68 19.70 -31.59
C LYS A 505 13.57 18.23 -31.17
N LYS A 506 12.37 17.67 -31.33
CA LYS A 506 12.19 16.22 -31.58
C LYS A 506 12.33 15.93 -33.09
N ARG A 507 12.37 14.64 -33.46
CA ARG A 507 12.64 14.15 -34.82
C ARG A 507 11.58 14.59 -35.85
N SER A 508 12.00 14.77 -37.10
CA SER A 508 11.17 14.68 -38.30
C SER A 508 10.75 13.22 -38.59
N THR A 509 9.80 12.87 -39.45
CA THR A 509 8.98 13.61 -40.44
C THR A 509 7.54 12.99 -40.39
N SER A 510 6.51 13.20 -41.24
CA SER A 510 6.27 13.87 -42.53
C SER A 510 4.75 14.04 -42.76
N ASP A 511 4.38 14.81 -43.78
CA ASP A 511 3.23 14.75 -44.72
C ASP A 511 1.97 13.93 -44.27
N ASP A 512 0.73 14.45 -44.28
CA ASP A 512 0.09 15.26 -45.34
C ASP A 512 -1.10 16.15 -44.83
N ASP A 513 -1.51 17.11 -45.68
CA ASP A 513 -2.64 18.10 -45.74
C ASP A 513 -3.62 18.40 -44.56
N GLY A 514 -4.07 19.68 -44.44
CA GLY A 514 -5.30 20.03 -43.66
C GLY A 514 -5.42 21.37 -42.88
N TYR A 515 -6.10 22.37 -43.48
CA TYR A 515 -6.70 23.63 -42.94
C TYR A 515 -7.53 23.45 -41.60
N ILE A 516 -7.78 24.37 -40.63
CA ILE A 516 -7.74 25.87 -40.40
C ILE A 516 -7.53 26.16 -38.86
N PRO A 517 -6.95 27.30 -38.39
CA PRO A 517 -6.74 27.60 -36.95
C PRO A 517 -7.73 28.55 -36.24
N THR A 518 -7.82 28.48 -34.90
CA THR A 518 -8.25 29.58 -33.98
C THR A 518 -7.74 29.31 -32.54
N GLN A 519 -7.43 30.34 -31.73
CA GLN A 519 -6.98 30.22 -30.32
C GLN A 519 -7.58 31.30 -29.39
N PRO A 520 -7.75 31.00 -28.09
CA PRO A 520 -7.85 31.98 -26.99
C PRO A 520 -6.66 31.92 -26.01
N VAL A 521 -6.40 32.99 -25.26
CA VAL A 521 -5.39 33.06 -24.16
C VAL A 521 -5.90 33.93 -23.00
N PRO A 522 -5.73 33.51 -21.71
CA PRO A 522 -6.02 34.32 -20.52
C PRO A 522 -4.75 34.90 -19.86
N ARG A 523 -4.90 35.84 -18.90
CA ARG A 523 -3.87 36.24 -17.93
C ARG A 523 -4.47 36.54 -16.54
N GLN A 524 -3.64 36.39 -15.51
CA GLN A 524 -3.92 36.75 -14.11
C GLN A 524 -3.19 38.06 -13.71
N PHE A 525 -3.38 38.52 -12.46
CA PHE A 525 -2.98 39.83 -11.95
C PHE A 525 -2.57 39.73 -10.46
N ARG A 526 -1.61 40.54 -9.97
CA ARG A 526 -1.39 40.75 -8.52
C ARG A 526 -0.55 41.99 -8.17
N GLU A 527 -1.02 42.80 -7.19
CA GLU A 527 -0.28 43.59 -6.15
C GLU A 527 0.81 44.64 -6.56
N MET A 528 1.07 45.78 -5.86
CA MET A 528 0.45 46.42 -4.67
C MET A 528 0.86 47.93 -4.50
N SER A 529 0.18 48.66 -3.58
CA SER A 529 0.64 49.82 -2.76
C SER A 529 0.90 51.24 -3.34
N ASN A 530 0.38 52.27 -2.64
CA ASN A 530 1.07 53.52 -2.20
C ASN A 530 0.14 54.46 -1.35
N GLU A 531 0.68 55.51 -0.70
CA GLU A 531 0.08 56.21 0.46
C GLU A 531 -0.33 57.71 0.29
N SER A 532 -1.30 58.16 1.11
CA SER A 532 -1.44 59.53 1.72
C SER A 532 -1.69 60.76 0.80
N PRO A 533 -2.06 61.98 1.33
CA PRO A 533 -2.34 62.42 2.72
C PRO A 533 -3.73 63.10 2.95
N SER A 534 -3.94 63.68 4.16
CA SER A 534 -5.17 64.37 4.64
C SER A 534 -5.04 65.92 4.69
N PRO A 535 -6.13 66.70 4.86
CA PRO A 535 -6.22 67.52 6.08
C PRO A 535 -7.63 67.71 6.73
N HIS A 536 -7.61 68.23 7.96
CA HIS A 536 -8.70 68.59 8.92
C HIS A 536 -9.79 69.55 8.33
N SER A 537 -10.97 69.80 8.92
CA SER A 537 -11.55 69.66 10.30
C SER A 537 -13.12 69.77 10.20
N SER A 538 -14.04 69.75 11.19
CA SER A 538 -14.08 69.91 12.67
C SER A 538 -15.35 69.25 13.31
N ASN A 539 -15.45 69.27 14.65
CA ASN A 539 -16.55 68.85 15.54
C ASN A 539 -18.01 69.16 15.13
N ASN A 540 -18.96 68.25 15.43
CA ASN A 540 -19.86 68.41 16.60
C ASN A 540 -20.60 67.13 17.05
N HIS A 541 -21.28 67.19 18.20
CA HIS A 541 -21.88 66.06 18.93
C HIS A 541 -23.13 65.41 18.29
N GLY A 542 -23.32 64.12 18.57
CA GLY A 542 -24.59 63.39 18.45
C GLY A 542 -24.45 61.95 18.96
N SER A 543 -25.04 61.62 20.11
CA SER A 543 -24.96 60.28 20.71
C SER A 543 -26.16 59.43 20.27
N ASP A 544 -25.92 58.20 19.82
CA ASP A 544 -26.94 57.15 19.85
C ASP A 544 -26.33 55.73 19.94
N SER A 545 -27.16 54.75 20.25
CA SER A 545 -26.75 53.45 20.85
C SER A 545 -25.93 52.53 19.93
N PRO A 546 -24.91 51.80 20.46
CA PRO A 546 -24.34 50.64 19.77
C PRO A 546 -25.35 49.48 19.71
N LEU A 547 -25.43 48.82 18.55
CA LEU A 547 -26.10 47.53 18.43
C LEU A 547 -25.28 46.43 19.13
N GLN A 548 -25.96 45.38 19.59
CA GLN A 548 -25.31 44.19 20.12
C GLN A 548 -24.84 43.31 18.97
N ASP A 549 -23.53 43.28 18.71
CA ASP A 549 -22.92 42.10 18.09
C ASP A 549 -22.90 40.97 19.12
N SER A 550 -23.53 39.85 18.79
CA SER A 550 -23.55 38.65 19.63
C SER A 550 -22.21 37.93 19.52
N ASP A 551 -21.37 38.08 20.55
CA ASP A 551 -20.04 37.46 20.63
C ASP A 551 -20.17 35.93 20.61
N ASN A 552 -19.92 35.33 19.46
CA ASN A 552 -20.31 33.96 19.13
C ASN A 552 -19.25 32.99 19.68
N THR A 553 -19.30 32.78 21.00
CA THR A 553 -18.37 31.94 21.77
C THR A 553 -18.62 30.45 21.53
N ASP A 554 -18.26 29.99 20.32
CA ASP A 554 -18.22 28.59 19.89
C ASP A 554 -17.77 27.66 21.04
N THR A 555 -18.61 26.67 21.38
CA THR A 555 -18.24 25.74 22.45
C THR A 555 -17.11 24.82 22.03
N SER A 556 -16.33 24.32 23.00
CA SER A 556 -15.27 23.33 22.76
C SER A 556 -15.79 22.09 22.01
N GLU A 557 -17.05 21.70 22.26
CA GLU A 557 -17.74 20.59 21.60
C GLU A 557 -18.02 20.90 20.12
N GLU A 558 -18.50 22.10 19.80
CA GLU A 558 -18.74 22.53 18.42
C GLU A 558 -17.43 22.67 17.62
N ILE A 559 -16.36 23.17 18.23
CA ILE A 559 -15.02 23.25 17.63
C ILE A 559 -14.49 21.84 17.32
N ALA A 560 -14.65 20.88 18.25
CA ALA A 560 -14.25 19.49 18.04
C ALA A 560 -15.07 18.83 16.92
N LEU A 561 -16.41 18.99 16.93
CA LEU A 561 -17.30 18.47 15.90
C LEU A 561 -17.02 19.05 14.52
N ARG A 562 -16.72 20.36 14.44
CA ARG A 562 -16.36 21.03 13.19
C ARG A 562 -15.04 20.49 12.62
N LYS A 563 -14.02 20.31 13.46
CA LYS A 563 -12.74 19.67 13.08
C LYS A 563 -12.92 18.25 12.57
N LEU A 564 -13.75 17.44 13.24
CA LEU A 564 -14.00 16.06 12.79
C LEU A 564 -14.71 16.03 11.44
N LYS A 565 -15.68 16.92 11.19
CA LYS A 565 -16.36 17.04 9.89
C LYS A 565 -15.38 17.40 8.76
N THR A 566 -14.47 18.33 8.98
CA THR A 566 -13.44 18.67 7.99
C THR A 566 -12.49 17.50 7.70
N ASP A 567 -11.98 16.81 8.73
CA ASP A 567 -11.16 15.58 8.56
C ASP A 567 -11.94 14.48 7.82
N MET A 568 -13.24 14.33 8.06
CA MET A 568 -14.11 13.42 7.29
C MET A 568 -14.25 13.85 5.83
N GLU A 569 -14.55 15.12 5.56
CA GLU A 569 -14.75 15.67 4.22
C GLU A 569 -13.48 15.58 3.35
N GLU A 570 -12.30 15.86 3.93
CA GLU A 570 -10.98 15.67 3.30
C GLU A 570 -10.73 14.21 2.91
N ASN A 571 -11.26 13.25 3.69
CA ASN A 571 -11.18 11.82 3.40
C ASN A 571 -12.35 11.29 2.52
N HIS A 572 -13.22 12.18 2.02
CA HIS A 572 -14.46 11.90 1.27
C HIS A 572 -15.56 11.13 2.05
N PHE A 573 -15.58 11.28 3.37
CA PHE A 573 -16.65 10.81 4.25
C PHE A 573 -17.63 11.94 4.58
N CYS A 574 -18.93 11.65 4.50
CA CYS A 574 -20.00 12.50 4.97
C CYS A 574 -20.42 12.10 6.39
N TYR A 575 -20.45 13.07 7.30
CA TYR A 575 -20.86 12.87 8.70
C TYR A 575 -22.36 12.62 8.85
N ILE A 576 -22.74 11.57 9.58
CA ILE A 576 -24.11 11.29 10.03
C ILE A 576 -24.22 11.65 11.52
N PRO A 577 -25.20 12.47 11.96
CA PRO A 577 -25.43 12.74 13.37
C PRO A 577 -25.92 11.48 14.13
N PRO A 578 -25.75 11.41 15.47
CA PRO A 578 -26.17 10.27 16.27
C PRO A 578 -27.63 9.84 16.09
N ARG A 579 -27.86 8.53 16.00
CA ARG A 579 -29.17 7.90 15.80
C ARG A 579 -30.09 8.10 17.01
N VAL A 580 -31.10 8.94 16.86
CA VAL A 580 -32.17 9.15 17.86
C VAL A 580 -33.31 8.17 17.61
N ASN A 581 -33.81 7.51 18.66
CA ASN A 581 -34.98 6.60 18.61
C ASN A 581 -34.91 5.47 17.56
N ALA A 582 -33.74 4.85 17.38
CA ALA A 582 -33.53 3.78 16.42
C ALA A 582 -34.45 2.56 16.64
N LYS A 583 -35.33 2.25 15.67
CA LYS A 583 -36.22 1.07 15.68
C LYS A 583 -35.47 -0.27 15.81
N ARG A 584 -34.23 -0.32 15.30
CA ARG A 584 -33.35 -1.49 15.33
C ARG A 584 -32.09 -1.16 16.13
N SER A 585 -31.94 -1.81 17.28
CA SER A 585 -30.79 -1.71 18.21
C SER A 585 -29.59 -2.59 17.80
N GLY A 586 -29.72 -3.38 16.75
CA GLY A 586 -28.68 -4.28 16.25
C GLY A 586 -27.54 -3.59 15.49
N TYR A 587 -26.65 -4.43 14.94
CA TYR A 587 -25.48 -4.02 14.18
C TYR A 587 -25.85 -3.16 12.95
N LEU A 588 -25.12 -2.07 12.75
CA LEU A 588 -25.33 -1.16 11.62
C LEU A 588 -24.38 -1.52 10.48
N GLN A 589 -24.91 -1.83 9.29
CA GLN A 589 -24.09 -1.95 8.08
C GLN A 589 -24.03 -0.58 7.38
N TYR A 590 -22.84 -0.20 6.91
CA TYR A 590 -22.63 1.04 6.16
C TYR A 590 -22.66 0.77 4.65
N ALA A 591 -23.03 1.79 3.86
CA ALA A 591 -23.07 1.74 2.41
C ALA A 591 -22.24 2.85 1.79
N ARG A 592 -21.90 2.68 0.51
CA ARG A 592 -21.25 3.70 -0.33
C ARG A 592 -22.29 4.25 -1.30
N LYS A 593 -22.33 5.57 -1.48
CA LYS A 593 -23.21 6.22 -2.48
C LYS A 593 -22.34 6.80 -3.59
N GLN A 594 -22.77 6.64 -4.84
CA GLN A 594 -22.16 7.35 -5.95
C GLN A 594 -22.95 8.65 -6.19
N GLU A 595 -22.29 9.79 -6.09
CA GLU A 595 -22.86 11.12 -6.36
C GLU A 595 -21.94 11.83 -7.35
N GLU A 596 -22.50 12.33 -8.46
CA GLU A 596 -21.75 13.09 -9.49
C GLU A 596 -20.53 12.33 -10.05
N GLY A 597 -20.60 10.99 -10.06
CA GLY A 597 -19.52 10.09 -10.47
C GLY A 597 -18.53 9.73 -9.35
N ILE A 598 -18.48 10.51 -8.27
CA ILE A 598 -17.60 10.32 -7.12
C ILE A 598 -18.23 9.33 -6.12
N LEU A 599 -17.42 8.43 -5.56
CA LEU A 599 -17.83 7.59 -4.43
C LEU A 599 -17.74 8.38 -3.12
N ARG A 600 -18.88 8.72 -2.54
CA ARG A 600 -18.99 9.26 -1.18
C ARG A 600 -19.28 8.14 -0.18
N TYR A 601 -18.58 8.21 0.94
CA TYR A 601 -18.71 7.30 2.06
C TYR A 601 -19.56 7.99 3.13
N VAL A 602 -20.43 7.29 3.85
CA VAL A 602 -21.31 7.91 4.85
C VAL A 602 -21.12 7.20 6.19
N ALA A 603 -20.82 7.94 7.25
CA ALA A 603 -20.43 7.37 8.55
C ALA A 603 -20.81 8.24 9.75
N HIS A 604 -21.06 7.59 10.90
CA HIS A 604 -21.10 8.27 12.20
C HIS A 604 -19.68 8.42 12.78
N ALA A 605 -19.46 9.42 13.63
CA ALA A 605 -18.18 9.66 14.31
C ALA A 605 -17.61 8.39 14.99
N ASP A 606 -18.46 7.67 15.75
CA ASP A 606 -18.14 6.41 16.44
C ASP A 606 -17.39 5.39 15.56
N TYR A 607 -17.80 5.26 14.29
CA TYR A 607 -17.20 4.31 13.34
C TYR A 607 -16.02 4.93 12.61
N TYR A 608 -16.15 6.18 12.17
CA TYR A 608 -15.11 6.88 11.43
C TYR A 608 -13.81 7.03 12.22
N ILE A 609 -13.89 7.30 13.53
CA ILE A 609 -12.72 7.41 14.43
C ILE A 609 -11.98 6.07 14.55
N LEU A 610 -12.71 4.96 14.75
CA LEU A 610 -12.11 3.62 14.73
C LEU A 610 -11.46 3.33 13.37
N LEU A 611 -12.16 3.65 12.29
CA LEU A 611 -11.74 3.38 10.91
C LEU A 611 -10.45 4.13 10.55
N ARG A 612 -10.35 5.43 10.86
CA ARG A 612 -9.15 6.24 10.55
C ARG A 612 -7.92 5.77 11.33
N SER A 613 -8.06 5.48 12.63
CA SER A 613 -6.95 4.96 13.45
C SER A 613 -6.48 3.59 12.97
N CYS A 614 -7.41 2.68 12.62
CA CYS A 614 -7.06 1.38 12.06
C CYS A 614 -6.41 1.48 10.67
N ALA A 615 -6.87 2.38 9.80
CA ALA A 615 -6.27 2.62 8.48
C ALA A 615 -4.83 3.14 8.60
N LYS A 616 -4.58 4.07 9.53
CA LYS A 616 -3.24 4.63 9.81
C LYS A 616 -2.27 3.56 10.29
N VAL A 617 -2.68 2.69 11.22
CA VAL A 617 -1.91 1.54 11.71
C VAL A 617 -1.64 0.49 10.63
N ALA A 618 -2.61 0.23 9.75
CA ALA A 618 -2.43 -0.71 8.63
C ALA A 618 -1.61 -0.13 7.46
N HIS A 619 -1.18 1.14 7.55
CA HIS A 619 -0.55 1.91 6.47
C HIS A 619 -1.30 1.74 5.15
N VAL A 620 -2.56 2.22 5.11
CA VAL A 620 -3.42 2.20 3.94
C VAL A 620 -4.40 3.38 3.95
N ASP A 621 -4.89 3.77 2.77
CA ASP A 621 -5.97 4.75 2.61
C ASP A 621 -7.25 4.29 3.35
N ILE A 622 -7.88 5.19 4.09
CA ILE A 622 -9.08 4.92 4.91
C ILE A 622 -10.25 4.37 4.09
N ARG A 623 -10.38 4.74 2.81
CA ARG A 623 -11.41 4.24 1.89
C ARG A 623 -11.15 2.78 1.51
N ILE A 624 -9.88 2.38 1.39
CA ILE A 624 -9.51 0.96 1.18
C ILE A 624 -9.79 0.13 2.44
N MET A 625 -9.49 0.67 3.63
CA MET A 625 -9.87 0.02 4.90
C MET A 625 -11.39 -0.17 5.00
N HIS A 626 -12.16 0.85 4.64
CA HIS A 626 -13.63 0.77 4.60
C HIS A 626 -14.13 -0.29 3.62
N ILE A 627 -13.57 -0.35 2.40
CA ILE A 627 -13.93 -1.35 1.39
C ILE A 627 -13.67 -2.77 1.91
N ALA A 628 -12.55 -3.01 2.61
CA ALA A 628 -12.25 -4.30 3.22
C ALA A 628 -13.25 -4.68 4.32
N VAL A 629 -13.61 -3.73 5.21
CA VAL A 629 -14.64 -3.92 6.23
C VAL A 629 -16.00 -4.25 5.61
N LEU A 630 -16.43 -3.52 4.57
CA LEU A 630 -17.68 -3.84 3.85
C LEU A 630 -17.63 -5.19 3.11
N GLY A 631 -16.45 -5.64 2.67
CA GLY A 631 -16.27 -6.98 2.10
C GLY A 631 -16.48 -8.08 3.15
N LEU A 632 -15.87 -7.92 4.33
CA LEU A 632 -16.02 -8.84 5.45
C LEU A 632 -17.45 -8.86 5.99
N GLU A 633 -18.10 -7.71 6.18
CA GLU A 633 -19.49 -7.61 6.65
C GLU A 633 -20.47 -8.31 5.69
N ARG A 634 -20.29 -8.15 4.36
CA ARG A 634 -21.07 -8.90 3.34
C ARG A 634 -20.81 -10.40 3.41
N ARG A 635 -19.56 -10.84 3.59
CA ARG A 635 -19.20 -12.26 3.75
C ARG A 635 -19.85 -12.88 4.99
N LEU A 636 -19.84 -12.17 6.13
CA LEU A 636 -20.45 -12.62 7.37
C LEU A 636 -21.97 -12.74 7.24
N ALA A 637 -22.65 -11.73 6.66
CA ALA A 637 -24.09 -11.79 6.41
C ALA A 637 -24.48 -12.92 5.44
N TRP A 638 -23.63 -13.27 4.48
CA TRP A 638 -23.84 -14.43 3.60
C TRP A 638 -23.65 -15.77 4.34
N LEU A 639 -22.68 -15.88 5.25
CA LEU A 639 -22.49 -17.05 6.10
C LEU A 639 -23.67 -17.25 7.06
N GLU A 640 -24.12 -16.18 7.73
CA GLU A 640 -25.30 -16.18 8.61
C GLU A 640 -26.56 -16.63 7.85
N LYS A 641 -26.86 -16.01 6.70
CA LYS A 641 -27.96 -16.45 5.81
C LYS A 641 -27.84 -17.93 5.46
N ARG A 642 -26.66 -18.43 5.12
CA ARG A 642 -26.44 -19.85 4.79
C ARG A 642 -26.59 -20.78 6.00
N ILE A 643 -26.22 -20.36 7.20
CA ILE A 643 -26.41 -21.15 8.43
C ILE A 643 -27.91 -21.31 8.71
N HIS A 644 -28.71 -20.24 8.60
CA HIS A 644 -30.16 -20.33 8.71
C HIS A 644 -30.79 -21.27 7.67
N HIS A 645 -30.34 -21.25 6.41
CA HIS A 645 -30.78 -22.17 5.35
C HIS A 645 -30.26 -23.62 5.50
N CYS A 646 -29.46 -23.92 6.54
CA CYS A 646 -28.99 -25.28 6.86
C CYS A 646 -29.58 -25.79 8.20
N LEU A 647 -30.28 -24.95 8.95
CA LEU A 647 -30.91 -25.27 10.24
C LEU A 647 -32.45 -25.32 10.15
N HIS A 648 -33.01 -25.01 8.98
CA HIS A 648 -34.43 -24.98 8.63
C HIS A 648 -34.65 -25.67 7.28
#